data_AF-A0A9D3MNW2-F1
#
_entry.id   AF-A0A9D3MNW2-F1
#
_cell.length_a   1.000
_cell.length_b   1.000
_cell.length_c   1.000
_cell.angle_alpha   90.00
_cell.angle_beta   90.00
_cell.angle_gamma   90.00
#
_symmetry.space_group_name_H-M   'P 1'
#
loop_
_entity.id
_entity.type
_entity.pdbx_description
1 polymer ?
#
loop_
_entity_poly.entity_id
_entity_poly.type
_entity_poly.pdbx_seq_one_letter_code
_entity_poly.pdbx_strand_id
1 'polypeptide(L)'
;MSRAAPQVGHGLQPSNETVFLQWAGPLPAQVRHIGFSTGWGSVGEFKIWRKEDSDENHNEAFTLGVPHNVVPGSERATASMIGDVMGPTLNNLDNLLRLPFGCGEQNMIHFAPNVFVLKYLQKTHQLSTEVEAEATDYLLQGYQRQLTYKRQDGSYSAFGERDSSGSMWLTAFVLKSFAQSRGFIFIDPEELRAAKAWLINHQREEGSFPAMGRILNKDLQGGIHGKISLTAYVVAALLETGISTEEEKMAVAKAKGFLETNTYSADDPYTTALSAYALALLRSPYAPLALRRLNHMAITQDGFTHWSLTGSTVTDEDTFMGFSDGLSQSVVSAEVEMTAYGLLTYTLLGDVASALPVVKWLSQRRNALGGFSSTQDTCVALQALSEYAILSYVGGVNLTISLASTNLDFQETFELHRDNKKILQSAVIPSIPTGLFVSAKGEGCCLMQIDVSYNVPDPVAKPAFQLTDHLEYRVTLEACTRWLHSGSSNMAVLDVPLLSGFRADVESLEKLLMDKKVGLKRYEVDGRRVLFYFDEIPSQCMTCVSFQTLREYIVGKTAPVPVKVYDYYEPAFEATRFYNVSESSPLARELCDGTTCNEVESSASRWTGFVQGNQCNNVFGCLEEEQFERCTCYRDCGYDGEPVCGSDGRAYQNQCQMEVAACRNGTRIEQVPMAQCPQMKSEEQEPEKGRKQGPEKVPP
;
A
#
# COMPACT_ATOMS: atom_id res chain seq x y z
N MET A 1 -16.33 -8.52 25.18
CA MET A 1 -16.63 -7.57 26.28
C MET A 1 -16.22 -6.16 25.87
N SER A 2 -16.53 -5.17 26.73
CA SER A 2 -16.27 -3.72 26.63
C SER A 2 -15.01 -3.28 25.85
N ARG A 3 -15.17 -2.25 25.00
CA ARG A 3 -14.08 -1.45 24.41
C ARG A 3 -13.81 -0.20 25.25
N ALA A 4 -12.57 0.01 25.67
CA ALA A 4 -11.90 1.31 25.94
C ALA A 4 -10.43 0.98 26.31
N ALA A 5 -9.38 1.46 25.63
CA ALA A 5 -8.98 2.84 25.29
C ALA A 5 -8.36 3.58 26.52
N PRO A 6 -7.06 3.94 26.49
CA PRO A 6 -6.38 4.61 27.61
C PRO A 6 -6.68 6.12 27.66
N GLN A 7 -6.61 6.69 28.86
CA GLN A 7 -6.49 8.15 29.03
C GLN A 7 -5.02 8.53 29.21
N VAL A 8 -4.64 9.69 28.66
CA VAL A 8 -3.29 10.28 28.74
C VAL A 8 -3.43 11.70 29.26
N GLY A 9 -2.54 12.12 30.16
CA GLY A 9 -2.48 13.48 30.69
C GLY A 9 -1.04 13.98 30.77
N HIS A 10 -0.85 15.30 30.64
CA HIS A 10 0.47 15.93 30.77
C HIS A 10 0.65 16.53 32.17
N GLY A 11 1.63 16.02 32.91
CA GLY A 11 2.05 16.55 34.21
C GLY A 11 3.21 15.73 34.78
N LEU A 12 4.09 16.37 35.58
CA LEU A 12 5.22 15.69 36.23
C LEU A 12 4.85 14.99 37.54
N GLN A 13 3.64 15.22 38.07
CA GLN A 13 3.07 14.52 39.22
C GLN A 13 1.56 14.31 39.00
N PRO A 14 0.97 13.21 39.52
CA PRO A 14 -0.47 12.96 39.44
C PRO A 14 -1.24 13.86 40.42
N SER A 15 -2.32 14.50 39.97
CA SER A 15 -3.28 15.20 40.83
C SER A 15 -4.53 14.36 41.09
N ASN A 16 -5.00 14.35 42.33
CA ASN A 16 -6.23 13.68 42.75
C ASN A 16 -7.49 14.54 42.54
N GLU A 17 -7.36 15.79 42.07
CA GLU A 17 -8.52 16.68 41.83
C GLU A 17 -9.13 16.47 40.43
N THR A 18 -8.41 15.85 39.50
CA THR A 18 -8.87 15.54 38.13
C THR A 18 -9.22 14.06 37.95
N VAL A 19 -10.04 13.50 38.84
CA VAL A 19 -10.57 12.14 38.71
C VAL A 19 -11.74 12.13 37.72
N PHE A 20 -11.46 11.84 36.45
CA PHE A 20 -12.49 11.72 35.41
C PHE A 20 -13.19 10.36 35.36
N LEU A 21 -12.63 9.32 35.98
CA LEU A 21 -13.29 8.03 36.20
C LEU A 21 -12.57 7.23 37.31
N GLN A 22 -13.34 6.54 38.14
CA GLN A 22 -12.86 5.58 39.14
C GLN A 22 -13.60 4.25 38.94
N TRP A 23 -12.92 3.12 39.15
CA TRP A 23 -13.55 1.79 39.21
C TRP A 23 -13.02 0.99 40.39
N ALA A 24 -13.84 0.02 40.84
CA ALA A 24 -13.58 -0.78 42.03
C ALA A 24 -13.57 -2.28 41.70
N GLY A 25 -12.75 -3.05 42.42
CA GLY A 25 -12.66 -4.51 42.28
C GLY A 25 -11.39 -4.98 41.56
N PRO A 26 -10.67 -6.01 42.06
CA PRO A 26 -9.34 -6.35 41.57
C PRO A 26 -9.29 -7.61 40.68
N LEU A 27 -8.30 -7.66 39.79
CA LEU A 27 -7.47 -8.85 39.47
C LEU A 27 -6.29 -8.39 38.57
N PRO A 28 -5.04 -8.83 38.78
CA PRO A 28 -3.90 -8.35 38.01
C PRO A 28 -3.75 -9.10 36.68
N ALA A 29 -3.92 -8.39 35.56
CA ALA A 29 -3.67 -8.94 34.23
C ALA A 29 -2.17 -8.89 33.87
N GLN A 30 -1.54 -10.06 33.72
CA GLN A 30 -0.20 -10.14 33.11
C GLN A 30 -0.26 -9.79 31.62
N VAL A 31 0.55 -8.82 31.19
CA VAL A 31 0.87 -8.64 29.76
C VAL A 31 1.69 -9.85 29.31
N ARG A 32 1.21 -10.59 28.30
CA ARG A 32 1.88 -11.82 27.82
C ARG A 32 2.64 -11.68 26.50
N HIS A 33 2.20 -10.80 25.58
CA HIS A 33 2.82 -10.65 24.27
C HIS A 33 2.86 -9.20 23.80
N ILE A 34 3.92 -8.86 23.06
CA ILE A 34 4.10 -7.66 22.25
C ILE A 34 4.42 -8.17 20.83
N GLY A 35 3.85 -7.55 19.80
CA GLY A 35 3.95 -8.03 18.41
C GLY A 35 4.73 -7.08 17.50
N PHE A 36 5.37 -7.66 16.50
CA PHE A 36 6.02 -6.97 15.37
C PHE A 36 5.51 -7.62 14.07
N SER A 37 5.45 -6.86 12.97
CA SER A 37 5.05 -7.38 11.65
C SER A 37 6.28 -7.84 10.86
N THR A 38 6.39 -9.14 10.60
CA THR A 38 7.43 -9.72 9.73
C THR A 38 7.01 -9.72 8.26
N GLY A 39 7.98 -9.64 7.35
CA GLY A 39 7.79 -9.98 5.94
C GLY A 39 7.64 -11.49 5.76
N TRP A 40 6.93 -11.90 4.70
CA TRP A 40 6.73 -13.32 4.37
C TRP A 40 7.82 -13.82 3.42
N GLY A 41 8.43 -14.97 3.74
CA GLY A 41 9.31 -15.70 2.81
C GLY A 41 10.72 -15.94 3.34
N SER A 42 10.88 -16.95 4.20
CA SER A 42 12.17 -17.61 4.43
C SER A 42 12.23 -18.89 3.58
N VAL A 43 13.22 -19.02 2.70
CA VAL A 43 13.44 -20.27 1.94
C VAL A 43 14.00 -21.32 2.90
N GLY A 44 13.31 -22.46 3.02
CA GLY A 44 13.83 -23.59 3.81
C GLY A 44 15.02 -24.25 3.13
N GLU A 45 16.02 -24.68 3.90
CA GLU A 45 17.03 -25.62 3.42
C GLU A 45 16.47 -27.04 3.58
N PHE A 46 16.15 -27.70 2.46
CA PHE A 46 15.63 -29.07 2.48
C PHE A 46 16.75 -30.04 2.12
N LYS A 47 16.91 -31.11 2.89
CA LYS A 47 17.84 -32.21 2.61
C LYS A 47 17.03 -33.50 2.62
N ILE A 48 17.00 -34.18 1.49
CA ILE A 48 16.18 -35.39 1.28
C ILE A 48 17.10 -36.52 0.89
N TRP A 49 17.43 -37.29 1.92
CA TRP A 49 18.37 -38.38 1.92
C TRP A 49 17.73 -39.66 1.39
N ARG A 50 18.47 -40.39 0.56
CA ARG A 50 18.06 -41.68 0.02
C ARG A 50 19.15 -42.69 0.31
N LYS A 51 18.82 -43.74 1.06
CA LYS A 51 19.73 -44.86 1.29
C LYS A 51 19.39 -45.98 0.31
N GLU A 52 20.37 -46.42 -0.48
CA GLU A 52 20.20 -47.50 -1.45
C GLU A 52 20.88 -48.82 -1.00
N ASP A 53 21.82 -48.76 -0.05
CA ASP A 53 22.52 -49.92 0.53
C ASP A 53 21.94 -50.40 1.88
N SER A 54 22.13 -51.69 2.16
CA SER A 54 21.27 -52.44 3.09
C SER A 54 21.66 -52.46 4.58
N ASP A 55 22.78 -51.88 5.02
CA ASP A 55 23.24 -52.04 6.42
C ASP A 55 23.65 -50.77 7.16
N GLU A 56 23.29 -50.72 8.45
CA GLU A 56 23.46 -49.68 9.49
C GLU A 56 23.03 -48.22 9.18
N ASN A 57 22.71 -47.45 10.23
CA ASN A 57 21.96 -46.17 10.21
C ASN A 57 22.44 -45.15 9.16
N HIS A 58 21.51 -44.41 8.54
CA HIS A 58 21.84 -43.25 7.73
C HIS A 58 22.06 -42.02 8.62
N ASN A 59 23.27 -41.44 8.60
CA ASN A 59 23.68 -40.35 9.49
C ASN A 59 24.15 -39.13 8.69
N GLU A 60 23.69 -37.93 9.07
CA GLU A 60 23.91 -36.68 8.34
C GLU A 60 24.05 -35.45 9.25
N ALA A 61 24.62 -34.37 8.75
CA ALA A 61 25.00 -33.19 9.56
C ALA A 61 24.82 -31.86 8.82
N PHE A 62 24.31 -30.84 9.51
CA PHE A 62 24.17 -29.47 8.99
C PHE A 62 24.19 -28.42 10.09
N THR A 63 24.26 -27.13 9.72
CA THR A 63 24.31 -26.00 10.66
C THR A 63 23.11 -25.07 10.51
N LEU A 64 22.40 -24.86 11.61
CA LEU A 64 21.25 -23.95 11.68
C LEU A 64 21.75 -22.52 11.97
N GLY A 65 21.71 -21.64 10.97
CA GLY A 65 22.16 -20.25 11.06
C GLY A 65 21.01 -19.24 11.23
N VAL A 66 21.36 -18.03 11.66
CA VAL A 66 20.46 -16.84 11.69
C VAL A 66 21.18 -15.61 11.11
N PRO A 67 20.46 -14.65 10.49
CA PRO A 67 21.07 -13.44 9.95
C PRO A 67 21.78 -12.56 10.98
N HIS A 68 22.82 -11.85 10.55
CA HIS A 68 23.64 -10.98 11.43
C HIS A 68 22.89 -9.77 12.04
N ASN A 69 21.69 -9.44 11.54
CA ASN A 69 20.87 -8.31 11.97
C ASN A 69 19.65 -8.71 12.81
N VAL A 70 19.60 -9.94 13.33
CA VAL A 70 18.51 -10.41 14.20
C VAL A 70 18.50 -9.70 15.56
N VAL A 71 17.32 -9.47 16.12
CA VAL A 71 17.11 -8.99 17.49
C VAL A 71 17.49 -10.11 18.47
N PRO A 72 18.52 -9.94 19.33
CA PRO A 72 19.01 -11.01 20.20
C PRO A 72 17.94 -11.52 21.18
N GLY A 73 17.78 -12.85 21.27
CA GLY A 73 16.75 -13.50 22.08
C GLY A 73 15.37 -13.58 21.41
N SER A 74 15.28 -13.28 20.12
CA SER A 74 14.06 -13.50 19.31
C SER A 74 14.09 -14.81 18.51
N GLU A 75 15.25 -15.46 18.45
CA GLU A 75 15.51 -16.71 17.74
C GLU A 75 14.71 -17.87 18.37
N ARG A 76 13.97 -18.61 17.55
CA ARG A 76 13.30 -19.86 17.94
C ARG A 76 13.30 -20.82 16.77
N ALA A 77 13.63 -22.07 17.02
CA ALA A 77 13.52 -23.13 16.02
C ALA A 77 12.73 -24.32 16.56
N THR A 78 11.85 -24.83 15.71
CA THR A 78 11.05 -26.03 15.97
C THR A 78 11.38 -27.05 14.90
N ALA A 79 11.92 -28.20 15.29
CA ALA A 79 11.95 -29.37 14.42
C ALA A 79 10.57 -30.02 14.42
N SER A 80 10.06 -30.37 13.25
CA SER A 80 8.80 -31.08 13.07
C SER A 80 8.97 -32.25 12.09
N MET A 81 8.24 -33.32 12.31
CA MET A 81 8.44 -34.58 11.60
C MET A 81 7.14 -35.38 11.42
N ILE A 82 6.93 -35.90 10.21
CA ILE A 82 5.70 -36.58 9.81
C ILE A 82 5.95 -37.57 8.67
N GLY A 83 5.17 -38.65 8.60
CA GLY A 83 5.31 -39.72 7.59
C GLY A 83 4.57 -39.46 6.28
N ASP A 84 4.27 -38.20 5.95
CA ASP A 84 3.50 -37.81 4.76
C ASP A 84 4.00 -36.47 4.18
N VAL A 85 4.11 -36.38 2.86
CA VAL A 85 4.58 -35.18 2.13
C VAL A 85 3.61 -34.00 2.27
N MET A 86 2.31 -34.27 2.47
CA MET A 86 1.31 -33.24 2.76
C MET A 86 1.26 -32.87 4.26
N GLY A 87 1.96 -33.61 5.13
CA GLY A 87 1.87 -33.49 6.58
C GLY A 87 1.90 -32.06 7.17
N PRO A 88 2.90 -31.21 6.86
CA PRO A 88 2.96 -29.84 7.37
C PRO A 88 1.78 -28.95 6.94
N THR A 89 1.19 -29.27 5.77
CA THR A 89 -0.03 -28.63 5.25
C THR A 89 -1.28 -29.07 6.01
N LEU A 90 -1.34 -30.33 6.46
CA LEU A 90 -2.47 -30.85 7.23
C LEU A 90 -2.52 -30.34 8.68
N ASN A 91 -1.38 -29.99 9.26
CA ASN A 91 -1.31 -29.51 10.65
C ASN A 91 -1.58 -28.00 10.77
N ASN A 92 -1.59 -27.28 9.64
CA ASN A 92 -1.98 -25.89 9.53
C ASN A 92 -3.37 -25.74 8.87
N LEU A 93 -4.24 -26.74 9.01
CA LEU A 93 -5.50 -26.83 8.28
C LEU A 93 -6.36 -25.57 8.47
N ASP A 94 -6.50 -25.11 9.70
CA ASP A 94 -7.26 -23.91 10.11
C ASP A 94 -6.73 -22.60 9.47
N ASN A 95 -5.44 -22.58 9.09
CA ASN A 95 -4.80 -21.44 8.42
C ASN A 95 -4.93 -21.50 6.89
N LEU A 96 -5.25 -22.68 6.34
CA LEU A 96 -5.31 -22.96 4.90
C LEU A 96 -6.75 -23.07 4.39
N LEU A 97 -7.61 -23.74 5.16
CA LEU A 97 -9.07 -23.68 5.01
C LEU A 97 -9.50 -22.25 5.34
N ARG A 98 -9.99 -21.53 4.33
CA ARG A 98 -10.46 -20.15 4.51
C ARG A 98 -11.86 -20.00 3.96
N LEU A 99 -12.70 -19.31 4.72
CA LEU A 99 -14.01 -18.84 4.26
C LEU A 99 -13.81 -17.94 3.03
N PRO A 100 -14.46 -18.21 1.88
CA PRO A 100 -14.32 -17.37 0.69
C PRO A 100 -14.89 -15.95 0.84
N PHE A 101 -14.07 -14.95 0.51
CA PHE A 101 -14.42 -13.54 0.61
C PHE A 101 -13.86 -12.70 -0.55
N GLY A 102 -14.18 -11.40 -0.57
CA GLY A 102 -13.72 -10.47 -1.60
C GLY A 102 -14.58 -10.47 -2.87
N CYS A 103 -13.98 -10.09 -3.99
CA CYS A 103 -14.57 -10.09 -5.34
C CYS A 103 -14.57 -11.49 -5.99
N GLY A 104 -15.08 -11.62 -7.23
CA GLY A 104 -15.16 -12.91 -7.94
C GLY A 104 -13.83 -13.62 -8.21
N GLU A 105 -12.71 -12.90 -8.13
CA GLU A 105 -11.35 -13.46 -8.15
C GLU A 105 -10.91 -13.93 -6.76
N GLN A 106 -11.05 -13.06 -5.75
CA GLN A 106 -10.66 -13.33 -4.35
C GLN A 106 -11.50 -14.41 -3.67
N ASN A 107 -12.74 -14.60 -4.12
CA ASN A 107 -13.60 -15.67 -3.63
C ASN A 107 -13.08 -17.03 -4.10
N MET A 108 -12.69 -17.15 -5.38
CA MET A 108 -12.11 -18.39 -5.90
C MET A 108 -10.73 -18.71 -5.33
N ILE A 109 -9.96 -17.68 -4.98
CA ILE A 109 -8.68 -17.77 -4.26
C ILE A 109 -8.79 -18.63 -2.99
N HIS A 110 -9.86 -18.48 -2.22
CA HIS A 110 -10.08 -19.24 -0.99
C HIS A 110 -10.94 -20.49 -1.17
N PHE A 111 -11.78 -20.54 -2.22
CA PHE A 111 -12.58 -21.72 -2.54
C PHE A 111 -11.72 -22.90 -3.01
N ALA A 112 -10.76 -22.68 -3.92
CA ALA A 112 -10.04 -23.76 -4.60
C ALA A 112 -9.14 -24.61 -3.66
N PRO A 113 -8.37 -24.04 -2.70
CA PRO A 113 -7.60 -24.83 -1.73
C PRO A 113 -8.48 -25.80 -0.94
N ASN A 114 -9.65 -25.36 -0.45
CA ASN A 114 -10.58 -26.17 0.34
C ASN A 114 -10.99 -27.46 -0.42
N VAL A 115 -11.22 -27.36 -1.74
CA VAL A 115 -11.56 -28.52 -2.59
C VAL A 115 -10.41 -29.52 -2.69
N PHE A 116 -9.18 -29.05 -2.94
CA PHE A 116 -8.02 -29.94 -3.11
C PHE A 116 -7.61 -30.61 -1.80
N VAL A 117 -7.67 -29.87 -0.69
CA VAL A 117 -7.44 -30.41 0.66
C VAL A 117 -8.45 -31.50 1.01
N LEU A 118 -9.76 -31.27 0.81
CA LEU A 118 -10.79 -32.29 1.03
C LEU A 118 -10.59 -33.51 0.11
N LYS A 119 -10.25 -33.30 -1.16
CA LYS A 119 -9.97 -34.39 -2.12
C LYS A 119 -8.81 -35.27 -1.67
N TYR A 120 -7.71 -34.68 -1.21
CA TYR A 120 -6.58 -35.42 -0.65
C TYR A 120 -6.97 -36.18 0.63
N LEU A 121 -7.63 -35.51 1.58
CA LEU A 121 -8.04 -36.11 2.87
C LEU A 121 -9.02 -37.29 2.66
N GLN A 122 -9.97 -37.15 1.75
CA GLN A 122 -10.92 -38.21 1.39
C GLN A 122 -10.20 -39.40 0.73
N LYS A 123 -9.27 -39.15 -0.21
CA LYS A 123 -8.54 -40.20 -0.94
C LYS A 123 -7.50 -40.96 -0.12
N THR A 124 -6.92 -40.32 0.90
CA THR A 124 -5.95 -40.95 1.81
C THR A 124 -6.57 -41.54 3.08
N HIS A 125 -7.91 -41.47 3.21
CA HIS A 125 -8.65 -41.85 4.42
C HIS A 125 -8.11 -41.13 5.67
N GLN A 126 -8.09 -39.80 5.59
CA GLN A 126 -7.64 -38.86 6.62
C GLN A 126 -8.70 -37.80 6.98
N LEU A 127 -9.81 -37.73 6.25
CA LEU A 127 -10.89 -36.80 6.51
C LEU A 127 -11.64 -37.14 7.82
N SER A 128 -11.71 -36.19 8.73
CA SER A 128 -12.56 -36.24 9.94
C SER A 128 -13.89 -35.51 9.71
N THR A 129 -14.92 -35.88 10.47
CA THR A 129 -16.29 -35.36 10.33
C THR A 129 -16.40 -33.86 10.59
N GLU A 130 -15.55 -33.31 11.44
CA GLU A 130 -15.54 -31.92 11.86
C GLU A 130 -14.97 -31.04 10.73
N VAL A 131 -13.83 -31.47 10.17
CA VAL A 131 -13.17 -30.85 9.02
C VAL A 131 -14.02 -30.95 7.77
N GLU A 132 -14.68 -32.10 7.55
CA GLU A 132 -15.61 -32.26 6.43
C GLU A 132 -16.78 -31.28 6.53
N ALA A 133 -17.39 -31.12 7.72
CA ALA A 133 -18.48 -30.18 7.92
C ALA A 133 -18.05 -28.72 7.73
N GLU A 134 -16.94 -28.28 8.33
CA GLU A 134 -16.45 -26.90 8.23
C GLU A 134 -16.06 -26.54 6.79
N ALA A 135 -15.24 -27.35 6.13
CA ALA A 135 -14.82 -27.09 4.76
C ALA A 135 -15.99 -27.17 3.77
N THR A 136 -16.98 -28.03 4.01
CA THR A 136 -18.22 -28.09 3.21
C THR A 136 -19.04 -26.80 3.37
N ASP A 137 -19.16 -26.24 4.56
CA ASP A 137 -19.83 -24.95 4.77
C ASP A 137 -19.09 -23.80 4.06
N TYR A 138 -17.75 -23.72 4.17
CA TYR A 138 -16.95 -22.74 3.43
C TYR A 138 -17.09 -22.89 1.91
N LEU A 139 -17.23 -24.11 1.38
CA LEU A 139 -17.52 -24.34 -0.03
C LEU A 139 -18.96 -23.90 -0.40
N LEU A 140 -19.96 -24.16 0.44
CA LEU A 140 -21.34 -23.71 0.19
C LEU A 140 -21.43 -22.17 0.18
N GLN A 141 -20.84 -21.49 1.16
CA GLN A 141 -20.80 -20.03 1.22
C GLN A 141 -20.04 -19.45 0.02
N GLY A 142 -18.89 -20.02 -0.34
CA GLY A 142 -18.10 -19.58 -1.50
C GLY A 142 -18.78 -19.81 -2.84
N TYR A 143 -19.52 -20.92 -3.02
CA TYR A 143 -20.31 -21.18 -4.21
C TYR A 143 -21.44 -20.15 -4.37
N GLN A 144 -22.25 -19.93 -3.33
CA GLN A 144 -23.32 -18.93 -3.33
C GLN A 144 -22.78 -17.52 -3.61
N ARG A 145 -21.64 -17.16 -3.00
CA ARG A 145 -20.96 -15.89 -3.24
C ARG A 145 -20.47 -15.75 -4.68
N GLN A 146 -19.91 -16.80 -5.26
CA GLN A 146 -19.41 -16.76 -6.64
C GLN A 146 -20.53 -16.56 -7.67
N LEU A 147 -21.72 -17.11 -7.43
CA LEU A 147 -22.89 -16.89 -8.30
C LEU A 147 -23.30 -15.40 -8.38
N THR A 148 -22.94 -14.57 -7.40
CA THR A 148 -23.15 -13.10 -7.49
C THR A 148 -22.23 -12.40 -8.49
N TYR A 149 -21.16 -13.06 -8.94
CA TYR A 149 -20.21 -12.59 -9.95
C TYR A 149 -20.38 -13.27 -11.33
N LYS A 150 -21.42 -14.09 -11.47
CA LYS A 150 -21.91 -14.61 -12.75
C LYS A 150 -22.58 -13.49 -13.56
N ARG A 151 -22.50 -13.59 -14.88
CA ARG A 151 -23.17 -12.74 -15.87
C ARG A 151 -24.25 -13.51 -16.63
N GLN A 152 -25.20 -12.80 -17.24
CA GLN A 152 -26.35 -13.36 -17.97
C GLN A 152 -25.96 -14.24 -19.16
N ASP A 153 -24.77 -14.04 -19.73
CA ASP A 153 -24.21 -14.85 -20.80
C ASP A 153 -23.60 -16.19 -20.33
N GLY A 154 -23.57 -16.44 -19.01
CA GLY A 154 -22.97 -17.64 -18.40
C GLY A 154 -21.50 -17.48 -18.00
N SER A 155 -20.90 -16.31 -18.24
CA SER A 155 -19.52 -16.02 -17.86
C SER A 155 -19.35 -15.56 -16.41
N TYR A 156 -18.11 -15.59 -15.92
CA TYR A 156 -17.71 -15.02 -14.64
C TYR A 156 -16.71 -13.86 -14.85
N SER A 157 -16.78 -12.86 -13.99
CA SER A 157 -15.92 -11.67 -13.99
C SER A 157 -15.63 -11.24 -12.55
N ALA A 158 -14.75 -10.26 -12.33
CA ALA A 158 -14.37 -9.87 -10.96
C ALA A 158 -15.53 -9.18 -10.22
N PHE A 159 -16.38 -8.42 -10.92
CA PHE A 159 -17.48 -7.65 -10.36
C PHE A 159 -18.86 -7.96 -11.01
N GLY A 160 -18.99 -9.09 -11.70
CA GLY A 160 -20.23 -9.49 -12.38
C GLY A 160 -20.60 -8.51 -13.49
N GLU A 161 -21.89 -8.17 -13.60
CA GLU A 161 -22.40 -7.25 -14.64
C GLU A 161 -21.94 -5.77 -14.51
N ARG A 162 -21.02 -5.48 -13.59
CA ARG A 162 -20.30 -4.19 -13.55
C ARG A 162 -19.11 -4.16 -14.51
N ASP A 163 -18.58 -5.33 -14.88
CA ASP A 163 -17.52 -5.46 -15.88
C ASP A 163 -18.12 -5.57 -17.29
N SER A 164 -17.48 -4.96 -18.29
CA SER A 164 -17.99 -4.90 -19.67
C SER A 164 -18.05 -6.24 -20.39
N SER A 165 -17.38 -7.28 -19.87
CA SER A 165 -17.29 -8.61 -20.46
C SER A 165 -16.78 -9.63 -19.44
N GLY A 166 -17.23 -10.89 -19.55
CA GLY A 166 -16.68 -12.01 -18.80
C GLY A 166 -15.18 -12.22 -19.01
N SER A 167 -14.50 -12.77 -18.00
CA SER A 167 -13.10 -13.17 -18.06
C SER A 167 -12.97 -14.62 -18.51
N MET A 168 -12.23 -14.87 -19.59
CA MET A 168 -12.03 -16.22 -20.12
C MET A 168 -11.25 -17.11 -19.14
N TRP A 169 -10.22 -16.55 -18.51
CA TRP A 169 -9.45 -17.23 -17.47
C TRP A 169 -10.31 -17.55 -16.24
N LEU A 170 -11.03 -16.56 -15.70
CA LEU A 170 -11.80 -16.74 -14.47
C LEU A 170 -12.98 -17.71 -14.69
N THR A 171 -13.65 -17.65 -15.84
CA THR A 171 -14.73 -18.58 -16.18
C THR A 171 -14.20 -20.03 -16.25
N ALA A 172 -13.01 -20.25 -16.79
CA ALA A 172 -12.37 -21.57 -16.78
C ALA A 172 -11.93 -22.02 -15.38
N PHE A 173 -11.39 -21.12 -14.54
CA PHE A 173 -10.99 -21.43 -13.17
C PHE A 173 -12.20 -21.80 -12.29
N VAL A 174 -13.27 -20.99 -12.34
CA VAL A 174 -14.56 -21.27 -11.67
C VAL A 174 -15.12 -22.62 -12.10
N LEU A 175 -15.19 -22.86 -13.42
CA LEU A 175 -15.69 -24.10 -13.99
C LEU A 175 -14.89 -25.33 -13.51
N LYS A 176 -13.55 -25.27 -13.51
CA LYS A 176 -12.68 -26.32 -12.97
C LYS A 176 -12.96 -26.57 -11.49
N SER A 177 -12.91 -25.52 -10.66
CA SER A 177 -13.05 -25.62 -9.21
C SER A 177 -14.41 -26.17 -8.78
N PHE A 178 -15.51 -25.67 -9.38
CA PHE A 178 -16.86 -26.19 -9.13
C PHE A 178 -16.99 -27.66 -9.58
N ALA A 179 -16.43 -28.02 -10.72
CA ALA A 179 -16.53 -29.39 -11.22
C ALA A 179 -15.76 -30.41 -10.37
N GLN A 180 -14.70 -29.99 -9.66
CA GLN A 180 -14.04 -30.77 -8.62
C GLN A 180 -14.82 -30.77 -7.29
N SER A 181 -15.46 -29.65 -6.89
CA SER A 181 -16.21 -29.55 -5.62
C SER A 181 -17.50 -30.36 -5.57
N ARG A 182 -18.01 -30.85 -6.72
CA ARG A 182 -19.14 -31.80 -6.83
C ARG A 182 -19.01 -33.07 -5.96
N GLY A 183 -17.80 -33.41 -5.51
CA GLY A 183 -17.56 -34.53 -4.58
C GLY A 183 -17.93 -34.25 -3.12
N PHE A 184 -18.24 -32.99 -2.76
CA PHE A 184 -18.47 -32.53 -1.40
C PHE A 184 -19.76 -31.69 -1.28
N ILE A 185 -20.00 -30.79 -2.24
CA ILE A 185 -21.19 -29.92 -2.28
C ILE A 185 -22.01 -30.14 -3.54
N PHE A 186 -23.33 -29.91 -3.44
CA PHE A 186 -24.19 -29.83 -4.61
C PHE A 186 -23.85 -28.58 -5.44
N ILE A 187 -23.53 -28.81 -6.71
CA ILE A 187 -23.35 -27.77 -7.73
C ILE A 187 -24.42 -28.03 -8.80
N ASP A 188 -25.14 -26.99 -9.19
CA ASP A 188 -26.13 -27.08 -10.27
C ASP A 188 -25.45 -27.45 -11.61
N PRO A 189 -25.86 -28.55 -12.28
CA PRO A 189 -25.35 -28.92 -13.59
C PRO A 189 -25.53 -27.84 -14.67
N GLU A 190 -26.58 -27.03 -14.58
CA GLU A 190 -26.85 -25.97 -15.56
C GLU A 190 -25.87 -24.80 -15.43
N GLU A 191 -25.32 -24.55 -14.24
CA GLU A 191 -24.26 -23.57 -14.02
C GLU A 191 -22.96 -23.98 -14.70
N LEU A 192 -22.59 -25.26 -14.59
CA LEU A 192 -21.45 -25.83 -15.29
C LEU A 192 -21.68 -25.84 -16.82
N ARG A 193 -22.90 -26.17 -17.27
CA ARG A 193 -23.27 -26.18 -18.69
C ARG A 193 -23.22 -24.78 -19.31
N ALA A 194 -23.69 -23.75 -18.59
CA ALA A 194 -23.66 -22.36 -19.05
C ALA A 194 -22.22 -21.86 -19.22
N ALA A 195 -21.37 -22.07 -18.20
CA ALA A 195 -19.96 -21.66 -18.26
C ALA A 195 -19.20 -22.36 -19.40
N LYS A 196 -19.39 -23.67 -19.57
CA LYS A 196 -18.83 -24.43 -20.70
C LYS A 196 -19.27 -23.90 -22.06
N ALA A 197 -20.57 -23.70 -22.25
CA ALA A 197 -21.13 -23.21 -23.52
C ALA A 197 -20.58 -21.81 -23.86
N TRP A 198 -20.46 -20.92 -22.88
CA TRP A 198 -19.85 -19.61 -23.09
C TRP A 198 -18.38 -19.70 -23.48
N LEU A 199 -17.57 -20.56 -22.84
CA LEU A 199 -16.17 -20.78 -23.22
C LEU A 199 -16.07 -21.26 -24.68
N ILE A 200 -16.85 -22.29 -25.05
CA ILE A 200 -16.83 -22.93 -26.37
C ILE A 200 -17.28 -21.97 -27.47
N ASN A 201 -18.35 -21.21 -27.25
CA ASN A 201 -18.89 -20.25 -28.23
C ASN A 201 -17.93 -19.10 -28.57
N HIS A 202 -16.88 -18.88 -27.77
CA HIS A 202 -15.83 -17.89 -28.00
C HIS A 202 -14.49 -18.51 -28.45
N GLN A 203 -14.44 -19.82 -28.71
CA GLN A 203 -13.29 -20.46 -29.36
C GLN A 203 -13.16 -19.94 -30.81
N ARG A 204 -11.92 -19.69 -31.24
CA ARG A 204 -11.63 -19.30 -32.62
C ARG A 204 -11.59 -20.50 -33.56
N GLU A 205 -11.76 -20.26 -34.87
CA GLU A 205 -11.61 -21.31 -35.89
C GLU A 205 -10.19 -21.92 -35.94
N GLU A 206 -9.17 -21.15 -35.55
CA GLU A 206 -7.79 -21.66 -35.33
C GLU A 206 -7.68 -22.64 -34.15
N GLY A 207 -8.75 -22.85 -33.37
CA GLY A 207 -8.81 -23.72 -32.19
C GLY A 207 -8.36 -23.07 -30.88
N SER A 208 -7.80 -21.86 -30.93
CA SER A 208 -7.34 -21.12 -29.75
C SER A 208 -8.46 -20.40 -29.00
N PHE A 209 -8.25 -20.16 -27.71
CA PHE A 209 -9.14 -19.37 -26.86
C PHE A 209 -8.58 -17.94 -26.68
N PRO A 210 -9.39 -16.88 -26.96
CA PRO A 210 -8.94 -15.49 -26.86
C PRO A 210 -8.85 -15.01 -25.40
N ALA A 211 -7.85 -14.17 -25.10
CA ALA A 211 -7.87 -13.39 -23.86
C ALA A 211 -9.04 -12.38 -23.93
N MET A 212 -9.97 -12.49 -22.99
CA MET A 212 -11.17 -11.64 -22.86
C MET A 212 -11.42 -11.34 -21.38
N GLY A 213 -12.06 -10.20 -21.12
CA GLY A 213 -12.27 -9.66 -19.78
C GLY A 213 -11.03 -8.96 -19.22
N ARG A 214 -11.23 -8.18 -18.16
CA ARG A 214 -10.15 -7.66 -17.32
C ARG A 214 -9.95 -8.62 -16.15
N ILE A 215 -8.70 -8.98 -15.89
CA ILE A 215 -8.29 -9.63 -14.64
C ILE A 215 -7.69 -8.54 -13.76
N LEU A 216 -8.04 -8.53 -12.46
CA LEU A 216 -7.56 -7.52 -11.51
C LEU A 216 -6.28 -7.98 -10.80
N ASN A 217 -6.26 -9.24 -10.36
CA ASN A 217 -5.10 -9.85 -9.72
C ASN A 217 -4.21 -10.56 -10.75
N LYS A 218 -3.06 -9.98 -11.07
CA LYS A 218 -2.06 -10.59 -11.98
C LYS A 218 -1.45 -11.86 -11.40
N ASP A 219 -1.24 -11.90 -10.09
CA ASP A 219 -0.67 -13.05 -9.39
C ASP A 219 -1.65 -14.24 -9.30
N LEU A 220 -2.92 -14.00 -9.67
CA LEU A 220 -3.95 -15.02 -9.87
C LEU A 220 -4.01 -15.54 -11.32
N GLN A 221 -3.74 -14.68 -12.32
CA GLN A 221 -3.56 -15.10 -13.71
C GLN A 221 -2.32 -16.00 -13.88
N GLY A 222 -1.35 -15.88 -12.98
CA GLY A 222 -0.08 -16.61 -13.06
C GLY A 222 0.73 -16.19 -14.30
N GLY A 223 1.58 -17.09 -14.78
CA GLY A 223 2.38 -16.88 -16.00
C GLY A 223 1.59 -16.93 -17.33
N ILE A 224 0.25 -16.98 -17.31
CA ILE A 224 -0.58 -17.21 -18.49
C ILE A 224 -0.58 -15.97 -19.40
N HIS A 225 0.43 -15.89 -20.25
CA HIS A 225 0.62 -14.85 -21.25
C HIS A 225 0.62 -15.47 -22.66
N GLY A 226 0.01 -14.78 -23.63
CA GLY A 226 -0.16 -15.27 -25.00
C GLY A 226 -1.33 -16.24 -25.19
N LYS A 227 -1.52 -16.69 -26.44
CA LYS A 227 -2.66 -17.55 -26.84
C LYS A 227 -2.52 -19.02 -26.42
N ILE A 228 -1.28 -19.53 -26.40
CA ILE A 228 -0.99 -20.96 -26.24
C ILE A 228 -1.28 -21.39 -24.79
N SER A 229 -0.70 -20.69 -23.82
CA SER A 229 -0.90 -20.91 -22.38
C SER A 229 -2.39 -20.83 -21.99
N LEU A 230 -3.11 -19.80 -22.42
CA LEU A 230 -4.55 -19.67 -22.15
C LEU A 230 -5.37 -20.80 -22.81
N THR A 231 -5.03 -21.21 -24.03
CA THR A 231 -5.70 -22.34 -24.69
C THR A 231 -5.45 -23.65 -23.92
N ALA A 232 -4.22 -23.90 -23.49
CA ALA A 232 -3.88 -25.06 -22.66
C ALA A 232 -4.64 -25.06 -21.33
N TYR A 233 -4.74 -23.91 -20.64
CA TYR A 233 -5.50 -23.75 -19.40
C TYR A 233 -6.99 -24.04 -19.57
N VAL A 234 -7.65 -23.43 -20.56
CA VAL A 234 -9.09 -23.60 -20.82
C VAL A 234 -9.40 -25.06 -21.20
N VAL A 235 -8.53 -25.71 -21.99
CA VAL A 235 -8.68 -27.13 -22.34
C VAL A 235 -8.49 -28.04 -21.14
N ALA A 236 -7.49 -27.80 -20.28
CA ALA A 236 -7.30 -28.55 -19.05
C ALA A 236 -8.53 -28.45 -18.13
N ALA A 237 -9.07 -27.24 -17.94
CA ALA A 237 -10.31 -27.02 -17.19
C ALA A 237 -11.49 -27.79 -17.77
N LEU A 238 -11.73 -27.71 -19.09
CA LEU A 238 -12.80 -28.46 -19.77
C LEU A 238 -12.66 -29.98 -19.56
N LEU A 239 -11.45 -30.52 -19.69
CA LEU A 239 -11.16 -31.95 -19.47
C LEU A 239 -11.38 -32.37 -18.01
N GLU A 240 -10.90 -31.59 -17.04
CA GLU A 240 -11.10 -31.83 -15.61
C GLU A 240 -12.58 -31.79 -15.19
N THR A 241 -13.45 -31.11 -15.96
CA THR A 241 -14.90 -31.12 -15.69
C THR A 241 -15.64 -32.36 -16.21
N GLY A 242 -15.05 -33.06 -17.19
CA GLY A 242 -15.65 -34.14 -17.96
C GLY A 242 -16.37 -33.65 -19.23
N ILE A 243 -16.20 -34.39 -20.32
CA ILE A 243 -16.81 -34.12 -21.64
C ILE A 243 -18.03 -35.02 -21.85
N SER A 244 -19.09 -34.42 -22.37
CA SER A 244 -20.46 -34.96 -22.45
C SER A 244 -21.12 -34.75 -23.82
N THR A 245 -20.98 -33.58 -24.45
CA THR A 245 -21.62 -33.26 -25.74
C THR A 245 -20.66 -33.42 -26.93
N GLU A 246 -21.20 -33.58 -28.15
CA GLU A 246 -20.37 -33.57 -29.36
C GLU A 246 -19.73 -32.20 -29.63
N GLU A 247 -20.39 -31.11 -29.23
CA GLU A 247 -19.85 -29.75 -29.33
C GLU A 247 -18.60 -29.58 -28.44
N GLU A 248 -18.66 -30.06 -27.19
CA GLU A 248 -17.50 -30.10 -26.28
C GLU A 248 -16.36 -30.95 -26.87
N LYS A 249 -16.67 -32.11 -27.46
CA LYS A 249 -15.66 -32.97 -28.12
C LYS A 249 -15.03 -32.27 -29.32
N MET A 250 -15.81 -31.61 -30.17
CA MET A 250 -15.30 -30.86 -31.33
C MET A 250 -14.43 -29.68 -30.90
N ALA A 251 -14.84 -28.93 -29.89
CA ALA A 251 -14.06 -27.80 -29.36
C ALA A 251 -12.71 -28.24 -28.78
N VAL A 252 -12.72 -29.32 -27.99
CA VAL A 252 -11.50 -29.92 -27.42
C VAL A 252 -10.61 -30.54 -28.52
N ALA A 253 -11.19 -31.11 -29.58
CA ALA A 253 -10.43 -31.59 -30.73
C ALA A 253 -9.78 -30.45 -31.55
N LYS A 254 -10.50 -29.34 -31.80
CA LYS A 254 -9.93 -28.12 -32.41
C LYS A 254 -8.74 -27.60 -31.58
N ALA A 255 -8.92 -27.48 -30.26
CA ALA A 255 -7.87 -26.98 -29.38
C ALA A 255 -6.68 -27.94 -29.25
N LYS A 256 -6.91 -29.26 -29.28
CA LYS A 256 -5.85 -30.27 -29.38
C LYS A 256 -5.00 -30.05 -30.63
N GLY A 257 -5.62 -29.90 -31.80
CA GLY A 257 -4.90 -29.61 -33.06
C GLY A 257 -4.10 -28.30 -33.01
N PHE A 258 -4.63 -27.26 -32.37
CA PHE A 258 -3.91 -26.01 -32.14
C PHE A 258 -2.68 -26.21 -31.24
N LEU A 259 -2.83 -26.87 -30.09
CA LEU A 259 -1.71 -27.12 -29.16
C LEU A 259 -0.64 -28.02 -29.79
N GLU A 260 -1.04 -29.10 -30.45
CA GLU A 260 -0.12 -30.02 -31.15
C GLU A 260 0.70 -29.26 -32.21
N THR A 261 0.05 -28.42 -33.03
CA THR A 261 0.72 -27.59 -34.06
C THR A 261 1.68 -26.57 -33.44
N ASN A 262 1.31 -25.95 -32.32
CA ASN A 262 2.11 -24.89 -31.68
C ASN A 262 3.13 -25.43 -30.64
N THR A 263 3.25 -26.75 -30.44
CA THR A 263 4.21 -27.38 -29.50
C THR A 263 5.66 -26.89 -29.68
N TYR A 264 6.04 -26.53 -30.91
CA TYR A 264 7.38 -26.03 -31.23
C TYR A 264 7.55 -24.52 -30.99
N SER A 265 6.47 -23.77 -30.89
CA SER A 265 6.41 -22.30 -30.73
C SER A 265 6.23 -21.85 -29.27
N ALA A 266 6.26 -22.78 -28.32
CA ALA A 266 6.37 -22.48 -26.90
C ALA A 266 7.86 -22.32 -26.54
N ASP A 267 8.34 -21.07 -26.57
CA ASP A 267 9.73 -20.71 -26.30
C ASP A 267 10.00 -20.43 -24.81
N ASP A 268 8.94 -20.22 -24.01
CA ASP A 268 9.02 -20.06 -22.57
C ASP A 268 8.70 -21.38 -21.80
N PRO A 269 9.38 -21.66 -20.66
CA PRO A 269 9.13 -22.86 -19.88
C PRO A 269 7.72 -22.95 -19.30
N TYR A 270 7.09 -21.82 -18.97
CA TYR A 270 5.75 -21.77 -18.37
C TYR A 270 4.67 -22.30 -19.34
N THR A 271 4.59 -21.73 -20.54
CA THR A 271 3.70 -22.17 -21.62
C THR A 271 3.98 -23.61 -22.01
N THR A 272 5.25 -24.04 -21.97
CA THR A 272 5.62 -25.42 -22.26
C THR A 272 5.13 -26.39 -21.18
N ALA A 273 5.26 -26.04 -19.89
CA ALA A 273 4.76 -26.86 -18.78
C ALA A 273 3.24 -27.04 -18.85
N LEU A 274 2.52 -25.94 -19.03
CA LEU A 274 1.07 -25.92 -19.12
C LEU A 274 0.55 -26.64 -20.39
N SER A 275 1.27 -26.52 -21.52
CA SER A 275 0.98 -27.27 -22.75
C SER A 275 1.26 -28.76 -22.60
N ALA A 276 2.34 -29.16 -21.92
CA ALA A 276 2.65 -30.56 -21.65
C ALA A 276 1.56 -31.21 -20.78
N TYR A 277 1.10 -30.51 -19.74
CA TYR A 277 -0.01 -30.94 -18.89
C TYR A 277 -1.32 -31.10 -19.68
N ALA A 278 -1.70 -30.10 -20.48
CA ALA A 278 -2.90 -30.15 -21.31
C ALA A 278 -2.83 -31.28 -22.37
N LEU A 279 -1.67 -31.47 -23.02
CA LEU A 279 -1.45 -32.55 -23.98
C LEU A 279 -1.50 -33.94 -23.32
N ALA A 280 -1.04 -34.08 -22.07
CA ALA A 280 -1.15 -35.31 -21.30
C ALA A 280 -2.62 -35.63 -20.95
N LEU A 281 -3.40 -34.66 -20.45
CA LEU A 281 -4.85 -34.79 -20.24
C LEU A 281 -5.59 -35.17 -21.54
N LEU A 282 -5.21 -34.55 -22.67
CA LEU A 282 -5.72 -34.84 -24.02
C LEU A 282 -5.31 -36.22 -24.58
N ARG A 283 -4.45 -36.97 -23.88
CA ARG A 283 -3.81 -38.20 -24.36
C ARG A 283 -3.25 -38.02 -25.77
N SER A 284 -2.51 -36.93 -25.98
CA SER A 284 -1.88 -36.60 -27.25
C SER A 284 -0.60 -37.43 -27.47
N PRO A 285 -0.32 -37.91 -28.70
CA PRO A 285 1.00 -38.47 -29.03
C PRO A 285 2.14 -37.43 -28.90
N TYR A 286 1.82 -36.14 -28.84
CA TYR A 286 2.79 -35.05 -28.60
C TYR A 286 3.07 -34.81 -27.11
N ALA A 287 2.32 -35.39 -26.17
CA ALA A 287 2.56 -35.17 -24.74
C ALA A 287 3.98 -35.58 -24.28
N PRO A 288 4.55 -36.73 -24.70
CA PRO A 288 5.95 -37.08 -24.39
C PRO A 288 6.97 -36.17 -25.09
N LEU A 289 6.62 -35.54 -26.21
CA LEU A 289 7.49 -34.55 -26.88
C LEU A 289 7.49 -33.22 -26.11
N ALA A 290 6.31 -32.77 -25.66
CA ALA A 290 6.18 -31.56 -24.84
C ALA A 290 6.90 -31.72 -23.49
N LEU A 291 6.77 -32.89 -22.83
CA LEU A 291 7.54 -33.20 -21.62
C LEU A 291 9.06 -33.25 -21.89
N ARG A 292 9.50 -33.78 -23.04
CA ARG A 292 10.93 -33.72 -23.42
C ARG A 292 11.42 -32.28 -23.60
N ARG A 293 10.65 -31.41 -24.27
CA ARG A 293 10.98 -29.96 -24.37
C ARG A 293 11.05 -29.31 -22.99
N LEU A 294 10.08 -29.60 -22.12
CA LEU A 294 10.07 -29.12 -20.73
C LEU A 294 11.34 -29.56 -19.99
N ASN A 295 11.69 -30.85 -20.06
CA ASN A 295 12.86 -31.41 -19.37
C ASN A 295 14.20 -30.87 -19.92
N HIS A 296 14.26 -30.46 -21.18
CA HIS A 296 15.42 -29.76 -21.75
C HIS A 296 15.60 -28.32 -21.22
N MET A 297 14.57 -27.75 -20.58
CA MET A 297 14.59 -26.43 -19.91
C MET A 297 14.57 -26.55 -18.38
N ALA A 298 14.74 -27.76 -17.84
CA ALA A 298 14.73 -28.01 -16.41
C ALA A 298 16.06 -27.63 -15.75
N ILE A 299 15.99 -26.91 -14.64
CA ILE A 299 17.14 -26.59 -13.78
C ILE A 299 17.27 -27.71 -12.75
N THR A 300 18.24 -28.59 -13.00
CA THR A 300 18.58 -29.72 -12.10
C THR A 300 19.83 -29.39 -11.29
N GLN A 301 19.68 -29.22 -9.97
CA GLN A 301 20.75 -28.93 -9.02
C GLN A 301 20.54 -29.77 -7.76
N ASP A 302 21.58 -30.39 -7.22
CA ASP A 302 21.58 -31.17 -5.95
C ASP A 302 20.44 -32.21 -5.79
N GLY A 303 19.97 -32.76 -6.92
CA GLY A 303 18.87 -33.73 -6.95
C GLY A 303 17.46 -33.12 -6.83
N PHE A 304 17.34 -31.80 -6.96
CA PHE A 304 16.11 -31.03 -7.13
C PHE A 304 15.91 -30.72 -8.63
N THR A 305 14.66 -30.65 -9.07
CA THR A 305 14.30 -30.25 -10.44
C THR A 305 13.21 -29.19 -10.41
N HIS A 306 13.45 -28.06 -11.10
CA HIS A 306 12.49 -26.97 -11.24
C HIS A 306 12.65 -26.24 -12.57
N TRP A 307 11.80 -25.25 -12.81
CA TRP A 307 11.84 -24.40 -14.01
C TRP A 307 11.66 -22.93 -13.62
N SER A 308 12.34 -22.04 -14.33
CA SER A 308 12.21 -20.59 -14.17
C SER A 308 11.99 -19.89 -15.51
N LEU A 309 11.61 -18.62 -15.47
CA LEU A 309 11.43 -17.82 -16.68
C LEU A 309 12.79 -17.50 -17.33
N THR A 310 12.90 -17.80 -18.63
CA THR A 310 14.12 -17.60 -19.41
C THR A 310 14.49 -16.13 -19.53
N GLY A 311 15.43 -15.70 -18.69
CA GLY A 311 15.88 -14.31 -18.57
C GLY A 311 16.56 -13.97 -17.23
N SER A 312 16.41 -14.81 -16.21
CA SER A 312 17.05 -14.65 -14.89
C SER A 312 18.46 -15.24 -14.78
N THR A 313 19.04 -15.77 -15.87
CA THR A 313 20.41 -16.32 -15.90
C THR A 313 21.47 -15.22 -15.94
N VAL A 314 21.72 -14.58 -14.80
CA VAL A 314 22.99 -13.89 -14.52
C VAL A 314 23.70 -14.63 -13.39
N THR A 315 24.59 -15.53 -13.77
CA THR A 315 25.64 -16.03 -12.88
C THR A 315 26.74 -14.98 -12.80
N ASP A 316 26.74 -14.19 -11.72
CA ASP A 316 27.92 -13.46 -11.27
C ASP A 316 28.24 -13.93 -9.84
N GLU A 317 29.30 -14.73 -9.70
CA GLU A 317 29.72 -15.31 -8.40
C GLU A 317 30.17 -14.25 -7.37
N ASP A 318 30.38 -13.01 -7.81
CA ASP A 318 30.77 -11.85 -6.97
C ASP A 318 29.61 -10.88 -6.62
N THR A 319 28.37 -11.11 -7.08
CA THR A 319 27.25 -10.18 -6.79
C THR A 319 26.66 -10.40 -5.39
N PHE A 320 27.27 -9.75 -4.39
CA PHE A 320 26.75 -9.65 -3.03
C PHE A 320 25.31 -9.09 -3.01
N MET A 321 24.42 -9.74 -2.26
CA MET A 321 22.96 -9.63 -2.32
C MET A 321 22.40 -8.21 -2.49
N GLY A 322 21.77 -7.91 -3.64
CA GLY A 322 21.24 -6.57 -3.92
C GLY A 322 20.11 -6.48 -4.97
N PHE A 323 18.88 -6.28 -4.49
CA PHE A 323 17.72 -5.67 -5.18
C PHE A 323 17.14 -6.31 -6.46
N SER A 324 16.00 -7.02 -6.33
CA SER A 324 15.03 -7.27 -7.42
C SER A 324 13.57 -7.39 -6.92
N ASP A 325 13.28 -6.70 -5.82
CA ASP A 325 12.21 -7.02 -4.85
C ASP A 325 10.78 -6.68 -5.31
N GLY A 326 10.25 -7.49 -6.23
CA GLY A 326 8.94 -7.33 -6.86
C GLY A 326 8.84 -8.08 -8.19
N LEU A 327 9.95 -8.13 -8.95
CA LEU A 327 10.14 -9.16 -9.97
C LEU A 327 10.42 -10.52 -9.30
N SER A 328 11.23 -10.53 -8.23
CA SER A 328 11.55 -11.71 -7.41
C SER A 328 10.32 -12.54 -7.02
N GLN A 329 9.33 -11.94 -6.35
CA GLN A 329 8.18 -12.68 -5.82
C GLN A 329 7.21 -13.16 -6.91
N SER A 330 7.06 -12.37 -7.99
CA SER A 330 6.28 -12.78 -9.17
C SER A 330 6.96 -13.94 -9.92
N VAL A 331 8.29 -13.90 -10.07
CA VAL A 331 9.10 -14.99 -10.63
C VAL A 331 9.00 -16.25 -9.77
N VAL A 332 9.18 -16.17 -8.46
CA VAL A 332 9.06 -17.34 -7.55
C VAL A 332 7.67 -17.95 -7.58
N SER A 333 6.60 -17.14 -7.67
CA SER A 333 5.24 -17.67 -7.85
C SER A 333 5.08 -18.39 -9.20
N ALA A 334 5.62 -17.84 -10.28
CA ALA A 334 5.57 -18.47 -11.61
C ALA A 334 6.41 -19.75 -11.67
N GLU A 335 7.58 -19.78 -11.01
CA GLU A 335 8.43 -20.97 -10.85
C GLU A 335 7.68 -22.11 -10.14
N VAL A 336 7.00 -21.82 -9.02
CA VAL A 336 6.19 -22.81 -8.30
C VAL A 336 5.03 -23.31 -9.16
N GLU A 337 4.31 -22.43 -9.84
CA GLU A 337 3.19 -22.84 -10.69
C GLU A 337 3.63 -23.72 -11.87
N MET A 338 4.67 -23.33 -12.62
CA MET A 338 5.15 -24.14 -13.76
C MET A 338 5.78 -25.46 -13.30
N THR A 339 6.46 -25.47 -12.16
CA THR A 339 7.05 -26.68 -11.56
C THR A 339 5.94 -27.62 -11.07
N ALA A 340 4.82 -27.11 -10.57
CA ALA A 340 3.65 -27.88 -10.21
C ALA A 340 2.92 -28.46 -11.44
N TYR A 341 2.81 -27.72 -12.55
CA TYR A 341 2.32 -28.28 -13.83
C TYR A 341 3.27 -29.35 -14.41
N GLY A 342 4.58 -29.20 -14.22
CA GLY A 342 5.57 -30.25 -14.50
C GLY A 342 5.28 -31.53 -13.70
N LEU A 343 5.15 -31.42 -12.37
CA LEU A 343 4.79 -32.53 -11.49
C LEU A 343 3.48 -33.21 -11.90
N LEU A 344 2.43 -32.43 -12.17
CA LEU A 344 1.14 -32.94 -12.66
C LEU A 344 1.25 -33.67 -14.00
N THR A 345 2.21 -33.31 -14.85
CA THR A 345 2.47 -34.00 -16.12
C THR A 345 3.13 -35.36 -15.87
N TYR A 346 4.11 -35.44 -14.97
CA TYR A 346 4.73 -36.72 -14.59
C TYR A 346 3.75 -37.68 -13.93
N THR A 347 2.91 -37.21 -12.99
CA THR A 347 1.94 -38.07 -12.30
C THR A 347 0.87 -38.61 -13.24
N LEU A 348 0.36 -37.80 -14.17
CA LEU A 348 -0.58 -38.26 -15.22
C LEU A 348 0.02 -39.31 -16.16
N LEU A 349 1.34 -39.25 -16.40
CA LEU A 349 2.06 -40.23 -17.23
C LEU A 349 2.56 -41.45 -16.44
N GLY A 350 2.35 -41.47 -15.12
CA GLY A 350 2.73 -42.57 -14.23
C GLY A 350 4.21 -42.62 -13.84
N ASP A 351 5.02 -41.63 -14.22
CA ASP A 351 6.45 -41.57 -13.91
C ASP A 351 6.69 -40.92 -12.54
N VAL A 352 6.29 -41.65 -11.49
CA VAL A 352 6.45 -41.26 -10.08
C VAL A 352 7.94 -41.18 -9.70
N ALA A 353 8.83 -41.89 -10.40
CA ALA A 353 10.26 -41.87 -10.13
C ALA A 353 10.91 -40.56 -10.57
N SER A 354 10.69 -40.11 -11.81
CA SER A 354 11.19 -38.82 -12.30
C SER A 354 10.47 -37.62 -11.66
N ALA A 355 9.27 -37.81 -11.13
CA ALA A 355 8.55 -36.79 -10.37
C ALA A 355 9.23 -36.43 -9.03
N LEU A 356 9.96 -37.35 -8.40
CA LEU A 356 10.48 -37.16 -7.03
C LEU A 356 11.38 -35.90 -6.88
N PRO A 357 12.39 -35.62 -7.73
CA PRO A 357 13.14 -34.36 -7.72
C PRO A 357 12.29 -33.08 -7.79
N VAL A 358 11.14 -33.13 -8.45
CA VAL A 358 10.19 -32.01 -8.57
C VAL A 358 9.42 -31.83 -7.26
N VAL A 359 8.98 -32.94 -6.64
CA VAL A 359 8.36 -32.96 -5.31
C VAL A 359 9.31 -32.44 -4.23
N LYS A 360 10.63 -32.74 -4.33
CA LYS A 360 11.64 -32.18 -3.43
C LYS A 360 11.61 -30.65 -3.44
N TRP A 361 11.67 -30.05 -4.62
CA TRP A 361 11.73 -28.58 -4.78
C TRP A 361 10.41 -27.90 -4.41
N LEU A 362 9.26 -28.48 -4.80
CA LEU A 362 7.95 -27.96 -4.38
C LEU A 362 7.72 -28.11 -2.87
N SER A 363 8.32 -29.11 -2.21
CA SER A 363 8.31 -29.17 -0.75
C SER A 363 9.16 -28.06 -0.15
N GLN A 364 10.32 -27.76 -0.75
CA GLN A 364 11.24 -26.71 -0.31
C GLN A 364 10.69 -25.27 -0.42
N ARG A 365 9.83 -24.99 -1.41
CA ARG A 365 9.19 -23.67 -1.59
C ARG A 365 7.91 -23.46 -0.77
N ARG A 366 7.53 -24.44 0.07
CA ARG A 366 6.37 -24.33 0.96
C ARG A 366 6.69 -23.44 2.16
N ASN A 367 5.74 -22.61 2.56
CA ASN A 367 5.84 -21.79 3.78
C ASN A 367 5.42 -22.58 5.04
N ALA A 368 5.74 -22.07 6.23
CA ALA A 368 5.45 -22.72 7.52
C ALA A 368 3.95 -22.93 7.83
N LEU A 369 3.04 -22.29 7.07
CA LEU A 369 1.59 -22.51 7.15
C LEU A 369 1.07 -23.50 6.08
N GLY A 370 1.96 -24.15 5.34
CA GLY A 370 1.60 -25.18 4.37
C GLY A 370 1.22 -24.70 2.96
N GLY A 371 1.26 -23.39 2.70
CA GLY A 371 0.99 -22.76 1.39
C GLY A 371 2.27 -22.30 0.66
N PHE A 372 2.12 -21.49 -0.39
CA PHE A 372 3.22 -20.97 -1.22
C PHE A 372 3.26 -19.42 -1.23
N SER A 373 3.63 -18.78 -2.34
CA SER A 373 3.97 -17.34 -2.41
C SER A 373 2.81 -16.46 -2.89
N SER A 374 1.93 -17.00 -3.72
CA SER A 374 0.67 -16.41 -4.18
C SER A 374 -0.49 -17.35 -3.80
N THR A 375 -1.63 -17.23 -4.48
CA THR A 375 -2.70 -18.23 -4.44
C THR A 375 -2.64 -19.23 -5.59
N GLN A 376 -2.41 -18.78 -6.82
CA GLN A 376 -2.51 -19.66 -7.99
C GLN A 376 -1.42 -20.75 -7.96
N ASP A 377 -0.20 -20.39 -7.56
CA ASP A 377 0.88 -21.32 -7.25
C ASP A 377 0.50 -22.27 -6.10
N THR A 378 -0.09 -21.76 -5.02
CA THR A 378 -0.58 -22.57 -3.88
C THR A 378 -1.63 -23.58 -4.34
N CYS A 379 -2.61 -23.18 -5.16
CA CYS A 379 -3.66 -24.07 -5.67
C CYS A 379 -3.09 -25.18 -6.56
N VAL A 380 -2.23 -24.84 -7.52
CA VAL A 380 -1.67 -25.82 -8.46
C VAL A 380 -0.63 -26.71 -7.77
N ALA A 381 0.21 -26.18 -6.88
CA ALA A 381 1.17 -26.96 -6.11
C ALA A 381 0.49 -27.90 -5.10
N LEU A 382 -0.56 -27.46 -4.41
CA LEU A 382 -1.35 -28.35 -3.55
C LEU A 382 -2.07 -29.44 -4.38
N GLN A 383 -2.61 -29.12 -5.56
CA GLN A 383 -3.14 -30.13 -6.48
C GLN A 383 -2.05 -31.13 -6.88
N ALA A 384 -0.88 -30.65 -7.31
CA ALA A 384 0.24 -31.47 -7.78
C ALA A 384 0.80 -32.41 -6.70
N LEU A 385 1.07 -31.86 -5.51
CA LEU A 385 1.54 -32.62 -4.34
C LEU A 385 0.47 -33.61 -3.85
N SER A 386 -0.83 -33.26 -3.89
CA SER A 386 -1.91 -34.19 -3.53
C SER A 386 -1.98 -35.40 -4.46
N GLU A 387 -2.02 -35.17 -5.78
CA GLU A 387 -2.12 -36.25 -6.77
C GLU A 387 -0.85 -37.12 -6.76
N TYR A 388 0.33 -36.52 -6.55
CA TYR A 388 1.56 -37.28 -6.31
C TYR A 388 1.48 -38.13 -5.04
N ALA A 389 1.10 -37.54 -3.89
CA ALA A 389 1.05 -38.23 -2.61
C ALA A 389 0.05 -39.40 -2.61
N ILE A 390 -1.07 -39.28 -3.33
CA ILE A 390 -2.03 -40.38 -3.55
C ILE A 390 -1.39 -41.54 -4.32
N LEU A 391 -0.52 -41.27 -5.30
CA LEU A 391 0.17 -42.30 -6.09
C LEU A 391 1.41 -42.87 -5.39
N SER A 392 2.11 -42.07 -4.59
CA SER A 392 3.32 -42.48 -3.85
C SER A 392 3.02 -43.05 -2.45
N TYR A 393 1.75 -43.27 -2.10
CA TYR A 393 1.33 -43.70 -0.77
C TYR A 393 1.72 -45.17 -0.49
N VAL A 394 2.92 -45.37 0.07
CA VAL A 394 3.32 -46.67 0.62
C VAL A 394 2.68 -46.85 1.99
N GLY A 395 1.89 -47.93 2.16
CA GLY A 395 1.05 -48.12 3.34
C GLY A 395 1.81 -48.28 4.66
N GLY A 396 3.06 -48.73 4.62
CA GLY A 396 3.93 -48.92 5.79
C GLY A 396 4.98 -47.82 5.96
N VAL A 397 5.13 -47.35 7.19
CA VAL A 397 6.28 -46.60 7.68
C VAL A 397 6.67 -47.22 9.03
N ASN A 398 7.96 -47.47 9.23
CA ASN A 398 8.56 -47.92 10.48
C ASN A 398 9.98 -47.33 10.57
N LEU A 399 10.08 -46.05 10.90
CA LEU A 399 11.33 -45.27 10.97
C LEU A 399 11.56 -44.76 12.40
N THR A 400 12.76 -44.93 12.91
CA THR A 400 13.27 -44.26 14.13
C THR A 400 14.30 -43.22 13.70
N ILE A 401 14.11 -41.97 14.08
CA ILE A 401 14.96 -40.84 13.66
C ILE A 401 15.39 -40.04 14.88
N SER A 402 16.69 -40.03 15.18
CA SER A 402 17.26 -39.23 16.27
C SER A 402 17.83 -37.92 15.72
N LEU A 403 17.53 -36.82 16.40
CA LEU A 403 18.03 -35.47 16.12
C LEU A 403 18.82 -34.99 17.34
N ALA A 404 20.08 -34.61 17.18
CA ALA A 404 20.95 -34.17 18.27
C ALA A 404 21.76 -32.92 17.90
N SER A 405 22.06 -32.05 18.86
CA SER A 405 22.91 -30.88 18.63
C SER A 405 24.40 -31.20 18.72
N THR A 406 25.24 -30.46 18.00
CA THR A 406 26.71 -30.48 18.17
C THR A 406 27.14 -30.11 19.58
N ASN A 407 26.31 -29.35 20.29
CA ASN A 407 26.60 -28.79 21.60
C ASN A 407 26.20 -29.75 22.74
N LEU A 408 25.55 -30.88 22.41
CA LEU A 408 25.05 -31.90 23.34
C LEU A 408 24.04 -31.37 24.38
N ASP A 409 23.46 -30.20 24.14
CA ASP A 409 22.38 -29.58 24.93
C ASP A 409 20.98 -30.03 24.49
N PHE A 410 20.87 -30.75 23.37
CA PHE A 410 19.63 -31.25 22.80
C PHE A 410 19.82 -32.61 22.15
N GLN A 411 18.95 -33.56 22.50
CA GLN A 411 18.80 -34.84 21.82
C GLN A 411 17.35 -35.31 21.92
N GLU A 412 16.71 -35.56 20.79
CA GLU A 412 15.35 -36.10 20.69
C GLU A 412 15.31 -37.30 19.74
N THR A 413 14.32 -38.18 19.91
CA THR A 413 14.11 -39.33 19.02
C THR A 413 12.64 -39.49 18.67
N PHE A 414 12.37 -39.46 17.37
CA PHE A 414 11.05 -39.57 16.77
C PHE A 414 10.84 -41.01 16.27
N GLU A 415 9.69 -41.60 16.58
CA GLU A 415 9.32 -42.95 16.13
C GLU A 415 8.07 -42.87 15.25
N LEU A 416 8.23 -43.23 13.97
CA LEU A 416 7.17 -43.19 12.95
C LEU A 416 6.76 -44.61 12.57
N HIS A 417 5.62 -45.04 13.09
CA HIS A 417 4.95 -46.30 12.78
C HIS A 417 3.68 -46.06 11.94
N ARG A 418 3.02 -47.14 11.49
CA ARG A 418 1.78 -47.06 10.69
C ARG A 418 0.67 -46.20 11.30
N ASP A 419 0.54 -46.21 12.62
CA ASP A 419 -0.59 -45.59 13.32
C ASP A 419 -0.35 -44.11 13.65
N ASN A 420 0.91 -43.70 13.89
CA ASN A 420 1.29 -42.32 14.20
C ASN A 420 1.93 -41.55 13.02
N LYS A 421 2.14 -42.17 11.85
CA LYS A 421 2.71 -41.49 10.65
C LYS A 421 1.95 -40.24 10.19
N LYS A 422 0.68 -40.09 10.60
CA LYS A 422 -0.20 -38.95 10.31
C LYS A 422 -0.09 -37.82 11.35
N ILE A 423 0.52 -38.09 12.50
CA ILE A 423 0.67 -37.16 13.62
C ILE A 423 1.98 -36.41 13.44
N LEU A 424 1.94 -35.07 13.48
CA LEU A 424 3.15 -34.26 13.50
C LEU A 424 3.80 -34.38 14.88
N GLN A 425 5.00 -34.95 14.91
CA GLN A 425 5.85 -34.92 16.10
C GLN A 425 6.72 -33.68 16.01
N SER A 426 6.93 -32.96 17.12
CA SER A 426 7.71 -31.73 17.12
C SER A 426 8.51 -31.54 18.40
N ALA A 427 9.67 -30.90 18.27
CA ALA A 427 10.58 -30.57 19.36
C ALA A 427 11.18 -29.18 19.18
N VAL A 428 11.35 -28.45 20.28
CA VAL A 428 11.96 -27.12 20.28
C VAL A 428 13.47 -27.25 20.44
N ILE A 429 14.23 -26.66 19.51
CA ILE A 429 15.69 -26.64 19.57
C ILE A 429 16.10 -25.48 20.50
N PRO A 430 16.86 -25.73 21.59
CA PRO A 430 17.05 -24.75 22.66
C PRO A 430 18.11 -23.68 22.38
N SER A 431 19.05 -23.93 21.45
CA SER A 431 20.15 -23.00 21.13
C SER A 431 20.32 -22.84 19.62
N ILE A 432 20.59 -21.60 19.20
CA ILE A 432 20.77 -21.18 17.79
C ILE A 432 21.78 -20.02 17.79
N PRO A 433 22.75 -19.95 16.86
CA PRO A 433 23.08 -20.96 15.86
C PRO A 433 23.67 -22.24 16.48
N THR A 434 23.37 -23.40 15.90
CA THR A 434 23.88 -24.70 16.34
C THR A 434 24.08 -25.65 15.17
N GLY A 435 25.00 -26.61 15.29
CA GLY A 435 25.02 -27.78 14.41
C GLY A 435 23.98 -28.81 14.85
N LEU A 436 23.44 -29.55 13.89
CA LEU A 436 22.47 -30.63 14.09
C LEU A 436 22.93 -31.89 13.35
N PHE A 437 22.86 -33.02 14.05
CA PHE A 437 23.06 -34.36 13.53
C PHE A 437 21.72 -35.09 13.44
N VAL A 438 21.48 -35.77 12.32
CA VAL A 438 20.32 -36.63 12.09
C VAL A 438 20.79 -38.06 11.90
N SER A 439 20.16 -39.01 12.59
CA SER A 439 20.39 -40.46 12.41
C SER A 439 19.06 -41.16 12.16
N ALA A 440 18.84 -41.69 10.95
CA ALA A 440 17.63 -42.39 10.55
C ALA A 440 17.86 -43.90 10.41
N LYS A 441 16.95 -44.70 10.95
CA LYS A 441 16.97 -46.17 10.92
C LYS A 441 15.56 -46.74 10.65
N GLY A 442 15.45 -47.75 9.80
CA GLY A 442 14.19 -48.46 9.52
C GLY A 442 13.78 -48.40 8.05
N GLU A 443 12.48 -48.54 7.79
CA GLU A 443 11.90 -48.62 6.44
C GLU A 443 10.71 -47.64 6.31
N GLY A 444 10.71 -46.83 5.24
CA GLY A 444 9.60 -45.93 4.92
C GLY A 444 10.08 -44.64 4.28
N CYS A 445 9.20 -43.63 4.27
CA CYS A 445 9.54 -42.25 3.92
C CYS A 445 8.99 -41.32 5.02
N CYS A 446 9.67 -40.20 5.24
CA CYS A 446 9.24 -39.15 6.14
C CYS A 446 9.62 -37.78 5.57
N LEU A 447 9.00 -36.75 6.12
CA LEU A 447 9.39 -35.36 5.94
C LEU A 447 9.78 -34.80 7.32
N MET A 448 11.00 -34.29 7.43
CA MET A 448 11.44 -33.49 8.56
C MET A 448 11.62 -32.04 8.08
N GLN A 449 11.04 -31.10 8.81
CA GLN A 449 11.10 -29.66 8.54
C GLN A 449 11.58 -28.96 9.82
N ILE A 450 12.47 -27.97 9.69
CA ILE A 450 12.92 -27.15 10.82
C ILE A 450 12.57 -25.70 10.52
N ASP A 451 11.57 -25.21 11.23
CA ASP A 451 11.08 -23.85 11.09
C ASP A 451 11.89 -22.94 12.02
N VAL A 452 12.62 -21.97 11.45
CA VAL A 452 13.40 -20.97 12.20
C VAL A 452 12.69 -19.62 12.10
N SER A 453 12.37 -19.05 13.26
CA SER A 453 11.72 -17.74 13.39
C SER A 453 12.61 -16.80 14.20
N TYR A 454 12.64 -15.53 13.78
CA TYR A 454 13.44 -14.46 14.37
C TYR A 454 12.83 -13.11 14.04
N ASN A 455 13.10 -12.10 14.86
CA ASN A 455 12.74 -10.71 14.58
C ASN A 455 13.96 -9.96 14.04
N VAL A 456 13.73 -9.00 13.15
CA VAL A 456 14.74 -8.08 12.59
C VAL A 456 14.26 -6.65 12.89
N PRO A 457 15.11 -5.72 13.36
CA PRO A 457 14.65 -4.39 13.80
C PRO A 457 14.18 -3.49 12.65
N ASP A 458 14.74 -3.68 11.45
CA ASP A 458 14.29 -3.07 10.20
C ASP A 458 13.92 -4.16 9.18
N PRO A 459 12.78 -4.05 8.48
CA PRO A 459 12.52 -4.89 7.31
C PRO A 459 13.52 -4.55 6.19
N VAL A 460 14.32 -5.54 5.76
CA VAL A 460 15.38 -5.35 4.75
C VAL A 460 14.82 -4.98 3.36
N ALA A 461 13.52 -5.24 3.12
CA ALA A 461 12.83 -4.85 1.90
C ALA A 461 12.79 -3.32 1.72
N LYS A 462 13.18 -2.83 0.54
CA LYS A 462 12.78 -1.48 0.12
C LYS A 462 11.25 -1.47 0.03
N PRO A 463 10.54 -0.53 0.68
CA PRO A 463 9.09 -0.54 0.65
C PRO A 463 8.57 -0.34 -0.78
N ALA A 464 7.99 -1.40 -1.36
CA ALA A 464 7.42 -1.39 -2.72
C ALA A 464 6.24 -0.41 -2.87
N PHE A 465 5.68 0.05 -1.75
CA PHE A 465 4.65 1.08 -1.68
C PHE A 465 5.09 2.16 -0.71
N GLN A 466 4.95 3.44 -1.10
CA GLN A 466 5.10 4.56 -0.17
C GLN A 466 3.86 4.59 0.75
N LEU A 467 3.96 3.93 1.90
CA LEU A 467 2.91 3.96 2.92
C LEU A 467 3.08 5.21 3.80
N THR A 468 2.31 6.26 3.52
CA THR A 468 2.25 7.46 4.36
C THR A 468 0.95 7.50 5.15
N ASP A 469 1.05 7.25 6.46
CA ASP A 469 -0.05 7.50 7.41
C ASP A 469 -0.27 9.01 7.59
N HIS A 470 -1.08 9.58 6.70
CA HIS A 470 -1.53 10.96 6.83
C HIS A 470 -2.56 11.07 7.95
N LEU A 471 -2.12 11.38 9.17
CA LEU A 471 -3.03 11.97 10.16
C LEU A 471 -3.62 13.25 9.55
N GLU A 472 -4.94 13.28 9.34
CA GLU A 472 -5.65 14.43 8.75
C GLU A 472 -5.67 15.64 9.70
N TYR A 473 -4.57 16.38 9.75
CA TYR A 473 -4.56 17.72 10.32
C TYR A 473 -5.23 18.67 9.32
N ARG A 474 -6.48 19.03 9.62
CA ARG A 474 -7.26 20.04 8.89
C ARG A 474 -6.98 21.42 9.48
N VAL A 475 -6.66 22.39 8.62
CA VAL A 475 -6.36 23.77 9.01
C VAL A 475 -7.24 24.72 8.23
N THR A 476 -8.01 25.56 8.93
CA THR A 476 -8.79 26.63 8.29
C THR A 476 -7.89 27.84 8.04
N LEU A 477 -7.91 28.35 6.82
CA LEU A 477 -7.28 29.62 6.44
C LEU A 477 -8.37 30.65 6.18
N GLU A 478 -8.19 31.85 6.72
CA GLU A 478 -9.05 33.00 6.48
C GLU A 478 -8.21 34.18 5.96
N ALA A 479 -8.63 34.78 4.85
CA ALA A 479 -7.95 35.92 4.23
C ALA A 479 -8.97 37.03 3.93
N CYS A 480 -8.71 38.23 4.44
CA CYS A 480 -9.60 39.38 4.32
C CYS A 480 -8.94 40.54 3.57
N THR A 481 -9.70 41.20 2.71
CA THR A 481 -9.26 42.34 1.88
C THR A 481 -10.34 43.44 1.84
N ARG A 482 -9.96 44.67 1.51
CA ARG A 482 -10.86 45.84 1.35
C ARG A 482 -10.20 46.86 0.43
N TRP A 483 -11.00 47.52 -0.40
CA TRP A 483 -10.51 48.59 -1.28
C TRP A 483 -10.19 49.87 -0.49
N LEU A 484 -9.09 50.54 -0.81
CA LEU A 484 -8.64 51.73 -0.08
C LEU A 484 -8.94 53.06 -0.79
N HIS A 485 -9.32 53.03 -2.07
CA HIS A 485 -9.82 54.19 -2.80
C HIS A 485 -11.34 54.33 -2.63
N SER A 486 -11.90 55.46 -3.08
CA SER A 486 -13.34 55.73 -3.01
C SER A 486 -14.15 54.82 -3.95
N GLY A 487 -15.23 54.21 -3.44
CA GLY A 487 -16.13 53.35 -4.21
C GLY A 487 -15.77 51.87 -4.05
N SER A 488 -15.55 51.18 -5.15
CA SER A 488 -15.13 49.78 -5.24
C SER A 488 -13.98 49.63 -6.25
N SER A 489 -13.30 48.48 -6.25
CA SER A 489 -12.33 48.11 -7.30
C SER A 489 -13.06 47.66 -8.58
N ASN A 490 -12.33 47.47 -9.68
CA ASN A 490 -12.84 46.64 -10.77
C ASN A 490 -12.74 45.15 -10.36
N MET A 491 -12.85 44.25 -11.33
CA MET A 491 -12.67 42.81 -11.13
C MET A 491 -11.32 42.53 -10.45
N ALA A 492 -11.36 41.93 -9.27
CA ALA A 492 -10.20 41.76 -8.41
C ALA A 492 -9.89 40.28 -8.19
N VAL A 493 -8.59 39.97 -8.08
CA VAL A 493 -8.08 38.63 -7.82
C VAL A 493 -7.34 38.61 -6.49
N LEU A 494 -7.68 37.65 -5.64
CA LEU A 494 -6.99 37.33 -4.40
C LEU A 494 -6.26 35.99 -4.59
N ASP A 495 -4.93 36.03 -4.70
CA ASP A 495 -4.03 34.88 -4.74
C ASP A 495 -3.65 34.49 -3.31
N VAL A 496 -4.05 33.28 -2.89
CA VAL A 496 -3.74 32.68 -1.59
C VAL A 496 -2.89 31.43 -1.82
N PRO A 497 -1.55 31.54 -1.81
CA PRO A 497 -0.67 30.38 -1.85
C PRO A 497 -0.63 29.68 -0.48
N LEU A 498 -0.40 28.37 -0.50
CA LEU A 498 -0.47 27.50 0.67
C LEU A 498 0.92 27.16 1.20
N LEU A 499 1.01 26.95 2.53
CA LEU A 499 2.21 26.43 3.20
C LEU A 499 2.67 25.11 2.56
N SER A 500 3.99 24.91 2.51
CA SER A 500 4.59 23.67 1.98
C SER A 500 4.06 22.45 2.75
N GLY A 501 3.58 21.45 2.01
CA GLY A 501 2.96 20.25 2.59
C GLY A 501 1.44 20.33 2.80
N PHE A 502 0.78 21.43 2.41
CA PHE A 502 -0.69 21.58 2.47
C PHE A 502 -1.32 21.73 1.08
N ARG A 503 -2.52 21.16 0.92
CA ARG A 503 -3.42 21.34 -0.24
C ARG A 503 -4.77 21.91 0.20
N ALA A 504 -5.51 22.55 -0.69
CA ALA A 504 -6.85 23.05 -0.38
C ALA A 504 -7.88 21.91 -0.33
N ASP A 505 -8.89 22.03 0.53
CA ASP A 505 -10.07 21.17 0.52
C ASP A 505 -11.13 21.74 -0.46
N VAL A 506 -11.40 21.00 -1.53
CA VAL A 506 -12.34 21.39 -2.59
C VAL A 506 -13.77 21.51 -2.03
N GLU A 507 -14.17 20.66 -1.08
CA GLU A 507 -15.53 20.70 -0.50
C GLU A 507 -15.79 22.02 0.25
N SER A 508 -14.77 22.56 0.93
CA SER A 508 -14.83 23.89 1.56
C SER A 508 -14.86 25.04 0.56
N LEU A 509 -14.14 24.94 -0.57
CA LEU A 509 -14.14 25.96 -1.63
C LEU A 509 -15.48 26.02 -2.38
N GLU A 510 -16.11 24.87 -2.63
CA GLU A 510 -17.46 24.81 -3.20
C GLU A 510 -18.51 25.43 -2.27
N LYS A 511 -18.43 25.17 -0.96
CA LYS A 511 -19.33 25.81 0.04
C LYS A 511 -19.15 27.34 0.07
N LEU A 512 -17.91 27.82 -0.01
CA LEU A 512 -17.61 29.26 -0.06
C LEU A 512 -18.18 29.91 -1.33
N LEU A 513 -18.11 29.23 -2.48
CA LEU A 513 -18.70 29.69 -3.74
C LEU A 513 -20.24 29.75 -3.72
N MET A 514 -20.89 28.98 -2.82
CA MET A 514 -22.34 29.03 -2.63
C MET A 514 -22.80 30.16 -1.68
N ASP A 515 -21.91 30.75 -0.87
CA ASP A 515 -22.29 31.87 0.01
C ASP A 515 -22.32 33.21 -0.75
N LYS A 516 -23.54 33.62 -1.10
CA LYS A 516 -23.83 34.90 -1.76
C LYS A 516 -23.38 36.13 -0.98
N LYS A 517 -23.08 36.04 0.32
CA LYS A 517 -22.55 37.15 1.12
C LYS A 517 -21.10 37.49 0.80
N VAL A 518 -20.32 36.54 0.31
CA VAL A 518 -18.88 36.71 0.04
C VAL A 518 -18.63 37.36 -1.34
N GLY A 519 -19.61 37.33 -2.24
CA GLY A 519 -19.51 37.93 -3.58
C GLY A 519 -18.60 37.19 -4.57
N LEU A 520 -18.03 36.05 -4.16
CA LEU A 520 -17.14 35.21 -4.96
C LEU A 520 -17.84 34.70 -6.23
N LYS A 521 -17.17 34.80 -7.39
CA LYS A 521 -17.70 34.31 -8.68
C LYS A 521 -17.10 33.01 -9.14
N ARG A 522 -15.81 32.82 -8.86
CA ARG A 522 -15.02 31.66 -9.26
C ARG A 522 -13.83 31.55 -8.32
N TYR A 523 -13.43 30.32 -8.04
CA TYR A 523 -12.09 30.02 -7.55
C TYR A 523 -11.34 29.18 -8.59
N GLU A 524 -10.02 29.12 -8.47
CA GLU A 524 -9.15 28.29 -9.31
C GLU A 524 -7.96 27.81 -8.48
N VAL A 525 -7.63 26.52 -8.56
CA VAL A 525 -6.54 25.91 -7.79
C VAL A 525 -5.39 25.60 -8.74
N ASP A 526 -4.29 26.35 -8.60
CA ASP A 526 -3.08 26.22 -9.41
C ASP A 526 -1.95 25.65 -8.52
N GLY A 527 -1.82 24.32 -8.53
CA GLY A 527 -0.83 23.60 -7.73
C GLY A 527 -1.00 23.82 -6.22
N ARG A 528 -0.20 24.75 -5.66
CA ARG A 528 -0.22 25.13 -4.24
C ARG A 528 -0.77 26.54 -3.99
N ARG A 529 -1.60 27.09 -4.88
CA ARG A 529 -2.33 28.35 -4.62
C ARG A 529 -3.78 28.28 -5.02
N VAL A 530 -4.60 29.07 -4.34
CA VAL A 530 -6.01 29.28 -4.66
C VAL A 530 -6.22 30.73 -5.07
N LEU A 531 -6.66 30.92 -6.31
CA LEU A 531 -7.04 32.21 -6.87
C LEU A 531 -8.55 32.41 -6.67
N PHE A 532 -8.96 33.52 -6.06
CA PHE A 532 -10.36 33.89 -5.86
C PHE A 532 -10.71 35.12 -6.70
N TYR A 533 -11.77 35.04 -7.51
CA TYR A 533 -12.19 36.07 -8.45
C TYR A 533 -13.50 36.76 -8.00
N PHE A 534 -13.48 38.10 -7.92
CA PHE A 534 -14.61 38.94 -7.50
C PHE A 534 -14.94 39.97 -8.60
N ASP A 535 -16.23 40.31 -8.78
CA ASP A 535 -16.65 41.42 -9.69
C ASP A 535 -16.05 42.76 -9.24
N GLU A 536 -16.04 42.99 -7.93
CA GLU A 536 -15.54 44.18 -7.26
C GLU A 536 -15.22 43.85 -5.79
N ILE A 537 -14.32 44.63 -5.17
CA ILE A 537 -14.14 44.68 -3.71
C ILE A 537 -14.57 46.07 -3.24
N PRO A 538 -15.51 46.20 -2.28
CA PRO A 538 -15.97 47.48 -1.79
C PRO A 538 -14.92 48.16 -0.89
N SER A 539 -14.96 49.49 -0.81
CA SER A 539 -14.17 50.25 0.18
C SER A 539 -14.83 50.34 1.55
N GLN A 540 -16.12 50.06 1.65
CA GLN A 540 -16.91 50.23 2.87
C GLN A 540 -16.75 49.07 3.88
N CYS A 541 -16.55 47.83 3.40
CA CYS A 541 -16.48 46.62 4.23
C CYS A 541 -15.31 45.72 3.84
N MET A 542 -14.91 44.82 4.75
CA MET A 542 -13.93 43.75 4.46
C MET A 542 -14.61 42.59 3.75
N THR A 543 -14.09 42.17 2.58
CA THR A 543 -14.41 40.89 1.95
C THR A 543 -13.46 39.83 2.49
N CYS A 544 -13.99 38.77 3.10
CA CYS A 544 -13.21 37.67 3.67
C CYS A 544 -13.54 36.34 2.97
N VAL A 545 -12.51 35.56 2.66
CA VAL A 545 -12.63 34.14 2.25
C VAL A 545 -12.12 33.25 3.38
N SER A 546 -12.87 32.20 3.69
CA SER A 546 -12.48 31.21 4.71
C SER A 546 -12.69 29.80 4.16
N PHE A 547 -11.64 28.98 4.17
CA PHE A 547 -11.64 27.64 3.58
C PHE A 547 -10.71 26.68 4.34
N GLN A 548 -10.90 25.38 4.15
CA GLN A 548 -10.07 24.35 4.80
C GLN A 548 -8.91 23.92 3.91
N THR A 549 -7.83 23.52 4.56
CA THR A 549 -6.64 22.92 3.95
C THR A 549 -6.29 21.62 4.66
N LEU A 550 -5.72 20.69 3.91
CA LEU A 550 -5.39 19.33 4.35
C LEU A 550 -3.88 19.16 4.30
N ARG A 551 -3.28 18.63 5.38
CA ARG A 551 -1.85 18.29 5.38
C ARG A 551 -1.59 17.04 4.55
N GLU A 552 -0.89 17.22 3.43
CA GLU A 552 -0.48 16.16 2.52
C GLU A 552 0.95 15.67 2.84
N TYR A 553 1.86 16.54 3.29
CA TYR A 553 3.21 16.15 3.71
C TYR A 553 3.63 16.90 4.98
N ILE A 554 4.45 16.26 5.83
CA ILE A 554 5.09 16.93 6.96
C ILE A 554 6.37 17.59 6.44
N VAL A 555 6.41 18.93 6.46
CA VAL A 555 7.56 19.72 5.98
C VAL A 555 8.06 20.60 7.12
N GLY A 556 9.21 20.27 7.68
CA GLY A 556 9.86 21.12 8.69
C GLY A 556 10.43 22.41 8.08
N LYS A 557 10.52 23.47 8.89
CA LYS A 557 11.07 24.79 8.54
C LYS A 557 10.30 25.50 7.42
N THR A 558 8.97 25.60 7.55
CA THR A 558 8.13 26.32 6.59
C THR A 558 8.39 27.83 6.63
N ALA A 559 8.76 28.42 5.48
CA ALA A 559 8.88 29.87 5.34
C ALA A 559 7.50 30.55 5.21
N PRO A 560 7.35 31.84 5.61
CA PRO A 560 6.14 32.62 5.39
C PRO A 560 5.77 32.74 3.91
N VAL A 561 4.47 32.79 3.61
CA VAL A 561 3.93 32.74 2.25
C VAL A 561 3.14 34.03 1.94
N PRO A 562 3.34 34.68 0.78
CA PRO A 562 2.64 35.93 0.44
C PRO A 562 1.22 35.69 -0.07
N VAL A 563 0.20 36.12 0.67
CA VAL A 563 -1.14 36.37 0.13
C VAL A 563 -1.12 37.70 -0.62
N LYS A 564 -1.67 37.75 -1.82
CA LYS A 564 -1.69 38.96 -2.67
C LYS A 564 -3.07 39.23 -3.22
N VAL A 565 -3.51 40.48 -3.19
CA VAL A 565 -4.72 40.97 -3.86
C VAL A 565 -4.34 42.02 -4.90
N TYR A 566 -4.99 42.01 -6.06
CA TYR A 566 -4.75 42.99 -7.14
C TYR A 566 -6.00 43.19 -8.01
N ASP A 567 -6.12 44.39 -8.58
CA ASP A 567 -7.07 44.65 -9.68
C ASP A 567 -6.59 43.93 -10.95
N TYR A 568 -7.49 43.22 -11.64
CA TYR A 568 -7.16 42.42 -12.82
C TYR A 568 -6.82 43.28 -14.05
N TYR A 569 -7.43 44.45 -14.19
CA TYR A 569 -7.22 45.35 -15.32
C TYR A 569 -6.09 46.34 -15.05
N GLU A 570 -5.89 46.74 -13.80
CA GLU A 570 -4.82 47.65 -13.38
C GLU A 570 -3.95 47.05 -12.25
N PRO A 571 -3.09 46.02 -12.52
CA PRO A 571 -2.33 45.32 -11.49
C PRO A 571 -1.34 46.16 -10.67
N ALA A 572 -1.12 47.43 -11.02
CA ALA A 572 -0.41 48.39 -10.19
C ALA A 572 -1.14 48.69 -8.86
N PHE A 573 -2.46 48.47 -8.82
CA PHE A 573 -3.26 48.51 -7.59
C PHE A 573 -3.27 47.13 -6.93
N GLU A 574 -2.19 46.85 -6.20
CA GLU A 574 -2.00 45.60 -5.45
C GLU A 574 -1.68 45.81 -3.97
N ALA A 575 -1.95 44.79 -3.16
CA ALA A 575 -1.43 44.68 -1.80
C ALA A 575 -0.98 43.23 -1.54
N THR A 576 0.18 43.06 -0.91
CA THR A 576 0.76 41.75 -0.57
C THR A 576 1.05 41.69 0.92
N ARG A 577 0.64 40.61 1.59
CA ARG A 577 0.94 40.33 3.01
C ARG A 577 1.36 38.89 3.19
N PHE A 578 2.50 38.66 3.83
CA PHE A 578 2.93 37.31 4.17
C PHE A 578 2.13 36.78 5.38
N TYR A 579 1.90 35.48 5.42
CA TYR A 579 1.35 34.77 6.58
C TYR A 579 2.22 33.57 6.94
N ASN A 580 2.12 33.13 8.19
CA ASN A 580 2.78 31.95 8.72
C ASN A 580 1.91 31.32 9.83
N VAL A 581 2.32 30.18 10.37
CA VAL A 581 1.66 29.51 11.50
C VAL A 581 1.83 30.34 12.78
N SER A 582 0.73 30.62 13.50
CA SER A 582 0.77 31.28 14.81
C SER A 582 1.55 30.45 15.83
N GLU A 583 2.39 31.09 16.66
CA GLU A 583 3.13 30.43 17.75
C GLU A 583 2.22 29.68 18.75
N SER A 584 0.98 30.15 18.89
CA SER A 584 -0.04 29.52 19.74
C SER A 584 -0.65 28.23 19.16
N SER A 585 -0.35 27.90 17.90
CA SER A 585 -0.84 26.70 17.22
C SER A 585 -0.01 25.47 17.59
N PRO A 586 -0.61 24.29 17.83
CA PRO A 586 0.12 23.03 17.97
C PRO A 586 1.12 22.77 16.83
N LEU A 587 0.78 23.22 15.62
CA LEU A 587 1.59 23.07 14.41
C LEU A 587 2.90 23.87 14.44
N ALA A 588 3.01 24.93 15.23
CA ALA A 588 4.25 25.72 15.35
C ALA A 588 5.43 24.86 15.86
N ARG A 589 5.15 23.88 16.73
CA ARG A 589 6.15 22.94 17.27
C ARG A 589 6.64 21.90 16.27
N GLU A 590 5.88 21.66 15.19
CA GLU A 590 6.24 20.69 14.13
C GLU A 590 6.86 21.38 12.91
N LEU A 591 6.54 22.65 12.66
CA LEU A 591 6.86 23.35 11.43
C LEU A 591 7.95 24.44 11.58
N CYS A 592 8.18 24.97 12.78
CA CYS A 592 9.27 25.93 13.06
C CYS A 592 10.48 25.28 13.76
N ASP A 593 11.61 25.97 13.72
CA ASP A 593 12.84 25.60 14.45
C ASP A 593 13.19 26.70 15.47
N GLY A 594 12.85 26.46 16.73
CA GLY A 594 13.07 27.42 17.83
C GLY A 594 12.29 28.73 17.69
N THR A 595 12.85 29.83 18.22
CA THR A 595 12.26 31.18 18.27
C THR A 595 12.31 31.91 16.91
N THR A 596 11.96 31.22 15.83
CA THR A 596 11.95 31.78 14.46
C THR A 596 10.63 31.56 13.73
N CYS A 597 9.54 31.23 14.45
CA CYS A 597 8.16 31.46 13.98
C CYS A 597 7.81 32.97 13.90
N ASN A 598 8.77 33.85 13.57
CA ASN A 598 8.59 35.29 13.69
C ASN A 598 7.32 35.74 12.97
N GLU A 599 6.48 36.49 13.70
CA GLU A 599 5.27 37.08 13.16
C GLU A 599 5.62 37.90 11.91
N VAL A 600 4.89 37.68 10.81
CA VAL A 600 4.81 38.71 9.78
C VAL A 600 4.00 39.83 10.40
N GLU A 601 4.69 40.94 10.71
CA GLU A 601 4.22 41.97 11.64
C GLU A 601 2.71 42.22 11.55
N SER A 602 2.08 42.29 12.72
CA SER A 602 0.89 43.13 12.82
C SER A 602 1.34 44.57 12.64
N SER A 603 1.38 45.03 11.37
CA SER A 603 1.37 46.43 11.00
C SER A 603 0.00 47.04 11.34
N ALA A 604 -0.43 46.86 12.59
CA ALA A 604 -1.42 47.68 13.22
C ALA A 604 -0.87 49.11 13.16
N SER A 605 -1.48 49.94 12.33
CA SER A 605 -1.24 51.37 12.22
C SER A 605 -1.73 52.05 13.50
N ARG A 606 -1.06 51.73 14.63
CA ARG A 606 -1.40 52.14 15.99
C ARG A 606 -0.91 53.57 16.25
N TRP A 607 -1.34 54.47 15.37
CA TRP A 607 -1.22 55.91 15.50
C TRP A 607 -2.63 56.48 15.58
N THR A 608 -3.08 56.72 16.81
CA THR A 608 -4.33 57.44 17.08
C THR A 608 -4.15 58.90 16.67
N GLY A 609 -4.75 59.30 15.56
CA GLY A 609 -4.94 60.72 15.26
C GLY A 609 -5.74 61.39 16.38
N PHE A 610 -5.31 62.58 16.82
CA PHE A 610 -5.99 63.30 17.89
C PHE A 610 -7.36 63.84 17.44
N VAL A 611 -8.43 63.35 18.07
CA VAL A 611 -9.79 63.89 17.97
C VAL A 611 -10.32 64.15 19.38
N GLN A 612 -11.11 65.22 19.55
CA GLN A 612 -11.78 65.49 20.82
C GLN A 612 -12.99 64.56 21.01
N GLY A 613 -12.81 63.50 21.79
CA GLY A 613 -13.91 62.69 22.33
C GLY A 613 -14.09 61.30 21.70
N ASN A 614 -14.00 60.29 22.57
CA ASN A 614 -14.61 58.95 22.47
C ASN A 614 -14.40 58.07 21.21
N GLN A 615 -13.46 57.12 21.38
CA GLN A 615 -13.56 55.71 20.95
C GLN A 615 -13.83 55.38 19.47
N CYS A 616 -12.76 55.06 18.72
CA CYS A 616 -12.83 54.04 17.68
C CYS A 616 -12.59 52.66 18.31
N ASN A 617 -13.63 51.82 18.39
CA ASN A 617 -13.52 50.39 18.72
C ASN A 617 -13.53 49.54 17.43
N ASN A 618 -12.89 48.38 17.48
CA ASN A 618 -12.93 47.42 16.37
C ASN A 618 -14.36 46.87 16.18
N VAL A 619 -14.91 46.98 14.97
CA VAL A 619 -16.14 46.30 14.56
C VAL A 619 -15.86 45.48 13.31
N PHE A 620 -16.09 44.17 13.38
CA PHE A 620 -16.09 43.28 12.23
C PHE A 620 -17.52 43.16 11.69
N GLY A 621 -17.76 43.67 10.49
CA GLY A 621 -19.04 43.56 9.77
C GLY A 621 -19.55 44.91 9.25
N CYS A 622 -20.30 44.87 8.14
CA CYS A 622 -21.09 46.02 7.71
C CYS A 622 -22.23 46.22 8.72
N LEU A 623 -22.35 47.43 9.27
CA LEU A 623 -23.61 47.92 9.83
C LEU A 623 -24.32 48.74 8.75
N GLU A 624 -25.64 48.60 8.65
CA GLU A 624 -26.47 49.41 7.77
C GLU A 624 -26.70 50.81 8.39
N GLU A 625 -27.12 51.76 7.55
CA GLU A 625 -27.35 53.19 7.84
C GLU A 625 -26.09 54.10 7.91
N GLU A 626 -26.30 55.39 7.60
CA GLU A 626 -25.26 56.25 7.00
C GLU A 626 -24.57 57.22 7.98
N GLN A 627 -23.28 57.00 8.27
CA GLN A 627 -22.33 58.09 8.55
C GLN A 627 -20.86 57.64 8.53
N PHE A 628 -20.03 58.36 7.77
CA PHE A 628 -18.56 58.25 7.81
C PHE A 628 -17.95 59.62 8.12
N GLU A 629 -17.59 59.86 9.38
CA GLU A 629 -16.73 61.00 9.71
C GLU A 629 -15.29 60.69 9.30
N ARG A 630 -14.69 61.57 8.49
CA ARG A 630 -13.36 61.37 7.93
C ARG A 630 -12.32 61.94 8.89
N CYS A 631 -11.59 61.07 9.60
CA CYS A 631 -10.45 61.47 10.43
C CYS A 631 -9.47 62.34 9.63
N THR A 632 -9.23 63.58 10.08
CA THR A 632 -8.29 64.52 9.43
C THR A 632 -7.19 64.92 10.40
N CYS A 633 -5.95 64.99 9.91
CA CYS A 633 -4.79 65.48 10.67
C CYS A 633 -4.77 67.02 10.75
N TYR A 634 -5.86 67.60 11.24
CA TYR A 634 -6.02 69.03 11.51
C TYR A 634 -6.30 69.23 13.00
N ARG A 635 -5.32 69.78 13.72
CA ARG A 635 -5.49 70.38 15.04
C ARG A 635 -5.02 71.81 14.92
N ASP A 636 -5.82 72.75 15.41
CA ASP A 636 -5.42 74.15 15.43
C ASP A 636 -4.34 74.33 16.52
N CYS A 637 -3.13 74.63 16.08
CA CYS A 637 -1.95 74.75 16.93
C CYS A 637 -1.46 76.20 16.86
N GLY A 638 -1.91 76.99 17.83
CA GLY A 638 -1.45 78.36 18.01
C GLY A 638 0.08 78.47 18.17
N TYR A 639 0.58 79.70 18.09
CA TYR A 639 2.01 80.00 18.09
C TYR A 639 2.66 79.99 19.49
N ASP A 640 1.88 79.76 20.54
CA ASP A 640 2.34 79.73 21.93
C ASP A 640 2.93 78.36 22.31
N GLY A 641 4.05 78.38 23.04
CA GLY A 641 4.72 77.20 23.56
C GLY A 641 6.24 77.30 23.53
N GLU A 642 6.93 76.36 24.18
CA GLU A 642 8.38 76.20 24.03
C GLU A 642 8.70 75.32 22.81
N PRO A 643 9.74 75.64 22.02
CA PRO A 643 10.09 74.87 20.84
C PRO A 643 10.63 73.50 21.21
N VAL A 644 10.19 72.47 20.47
CA VAL A 644 10.55 71.06 20.70
C VAL A 644 11.37 70.51 19.54
N CYS A 645 12.31 69.63 19.84
CA CYS A 645 13.05 68.89 18.81
C CYS A 645 12.36 67.55 18.55
N GLY A 646 12.03 67.27 17.29
CA GLY A 646 11.50 65.98 16.86
C GLY A 646 12.61 64.97 16.58
N SER A 647 12.29 63.68 16.70
CA SER A 647 13.17 62.55 16.33
C SER A 647 13.47 62.47 14.83
N ASP A 648 12.86 63.33 14.01
CA ASP A 648 13.17 63.59 12.61
C ASP A 648 14.32 64.63 12.43
N GLY A 649 14.87 65.15 13.53
CA GLY A 649 15.93 66.15 13.55
C GLY A 649 15.45 67.59 13.30
N ARG A 650 14.14 67.85 13.37
CA ARG A 650 13.55 69.18 13.13
C ARG A 650 13.05 69.85 14.41
N ALA A 651 13.30 71.15 14.52
CA ALA A 651 12.73 71.99 15.57
C ALA A 651 11.32 72.46 15.18
N TYR A 652 10.33 72.15 16.00
CA TYR A 652 8.94 72.59 15.89
C TYR A 652 8.68 73.71 16.92
N GLN A 653 7.79 74.66 16.62
CA GLN A 653 7.56 75.81 17.53
C GLN A 653 6.90 75.38 18.85
N ASN A 654 6.14 74.30 18.85
CA ASN A 654 5.61 73.64 20.03
C ASN A 654 5.30 72.16 19.74
N GLN A 655 5.03 71.38 20.79
CA GLN A 655 4.65 69.96 20.70
C GLN A 655 3.40 69.74 19.83
N CYS A 656 2.47 70.70 19.80
CA CYS A 656 1.25 70.60 19.00
C CYS A 656 1.55 70.52 17.50
N GLN A 657 2.43 71.37 16.99
CA GLN A 657 2.84 71.34 15.58
C GLN A 657 3.63 70.06 15.23
N MET A 658 4.44 69.53 16.16
CA MET A 658 5.14 68.26 15.98
C MET A 658 4.16 67.08 15.84
N GLU A 659 3.14 67.01 16.69
CA GLU A 659 2.09 65.97 16.62
C GLU A 659 1.24 66.07 15.35
N VAL A 660 0.93 67.28 14.88
CA VAL A 660 0.23 67.49 13.60
C VAL A 660 1.11 67.10 12.41
N ALA A 661 2.41 67.38 12.45
CA ALA A 661 3.35 66.97 11.40
C ALA A 661 3.52 65.44 11.35
N ALA A 662 3.64 64.78 12.50
CA ALA A 662 3.65 63.32 12.63
C ALA A 662 2.40 62.69 11.98
N CYS A 663 1.21 63.20 12.33
CA CYS A 663 -0.06 62.75 11.77
C CYS A 663 -0.11 62.96 10.24
N ARG A 664 0.19 64.16 9.75
CA ARG A 664 0.12 64.49 8.30
C ARG A 664 1.09 63.70 7.45
N ASN A 665 2.28 63.38 7.97
CA ASN A 665 3.30 62.60 7.27
C ASN A 665 3.20 61.09 7.55
N GLY A 666 2.22 60.63 8.33
CA GLY A 666 2.06 59.21 8.69
C GLY A 666 3.26 58.60 9.42
N THR A 667 4.02 59.40 10.16
CA THR A 667 5.33 59.01 10.73
C THR A 667 5.40 59.29 12.23
N ARG A 668 6.09 58.41 12.97
CA ARG A 668 6.29 58.57 14.42
C ARG A 668 7.39 59.58 14.70
N ILE A 669 7.01 60.80 15.08
CA ILE A 669 7.93 61.84 15.58
C ILE A 669 7.78 61.92 17.09
N GLU A 670 8.86 61.68 17.83
CA GLU A 670 8.92 61.80 19.29
C GLU A 670 9.76 63.01 19.71
N GLN A 671 9.48 63.59 20.87
CA GLN A 671 10.27 64.70 21.38
C GLN A 671 11.61 64.18 21.91
N VAL A 672 12.70 64.69 21.34
CA VAL A 672 14.08 64.40 21.77
C VAL A 672 14.73 65.65 22.39
N PRO A 673 15.85 65.52 23.14
CA PRO A 673 16.52 66.67 23.73
C PRO A 673 16.96 67.69 22.67
N MET A 674 16.76 68.99 22.94
CA MET A 674 17.01 70.07 21.98
C MET A 674 18.45 70.13 21.40
N ALA A 675 19.43 69.49 22.06
CA ALA A 675 20.79 69.34 21.55
C ALA A 675 20.90 68.41 20.32
N GLN A 676 19.85 67.64 19.98
CA GLN A 676 19.82 66.78 18.79
C GLN A 676 19.33 67.51 17.52
N CYS A 677 18.67 68.66 17.68
CA CYS A 677 18.34 69.55 16.57
C CYS A 677 19.42 70.63 16.41
N PRO A 678 19.78 71.03 15.18
CA PRO A 678 20.58 72.22 14.98
C PRO A 678 19.79 73.44 15.48
N GLN A 679 20.35 74.19 16.43
CA GLN A 679 19.75 75.42 16.92
C GLN A 679 19.48 76.37 15.75
N MET A 680 18.25 76.92 15.67
CA MET A 680 17.89 77.92 14.68
C MET A 680 18.84 79.13 14.80
N LYS A 681 19.74 79.26 13.83
CA LYS A 681 20.49 80.50 13.59
C LYS A 681 19.81 81.29 12.49
N SER A 682 19.81 82.60 12.67
CA SER A 682 19.28 83.58 11.74
C SER A 682 19.99 83.56 10.38
N GLU A 683 19.38 84.24 9.43
CA GLU A 683 19.80 84.48 8.05
C GLU A 683 21.30 84.84 7.91
N GLU A 684 21.95 84.42 6.81
CA GLU A 684 22.26 85.34 5.69
C GLU A 684 23.12 84.72 4.54
N GLN A 685 22.72 85.06 3.30
CA GLN A 685 23.53 85.36 2.10
C GLN A 685 24.23 84.27 1.21
N GLU A 686 24.25 84.65 -0.07
CA GLU A 686 24.83 84.11 -1.33
C GLU A 686 26.39 84.18 -1.40
N PRO A 687 27.15 83.85 -2.50
CA PRO A 687 26.75 83.79 -3.93
C PRO A 687 27.44 82.78 -4.90
N GLU A 688 26.95 82.77 -6.17
CA GLU A 688 27.66 82.62 -7.49
C GLU A 688 28.78 81.57 -7.75
N LYS A 689 29.12 81.11 -8.98
CA LYS A 689 28.85 81.47 -10.40
C LYS A 689 29.12 80.23 -11.28
N GLY A 690 28.27 79.84 -12.25
CA GLY A 690 28.42 80.18 -13.68
C GLY A 690 28.21 78.93 -14.59
N ARG A 691 27.28 78.91 -15.55
CA ARG A 691 27.31 79.45 -16.94
C ARG A 691 28.14 78.56 -17.90
N LYS A 692 27.57 77.96 -18.97
CA LYS A 692 27.01 78.58 -20.20
C LYS A 692 25.94 77.69 -20.90
N GLN A 693 24.81 78.27 -21.37
CA GLN A 693 24.38 78.51 -22.78
C GLN A 693 24.07 77.24 -23.62
N GLY A 694 23.04 77.17 -24.48
CA GLY A 694 22.14 78.17 -25.10
C GLY A 694 22.08 77.95 -26.63
N PRO A 695 20.92 78.01 -27.32
CA PRO A 695 20.09 79.22 -27.55
C PRO A 695 18.58 79.01 -27.25
N GLU A 696 17.64 79.97 -27.16
CA GLU A 696 17.33 81.27 -27.82
C GLU A 696 16.79 81.17 -29.28
N LYS A 697 15.88 82.01 -29.84
CA LYS A 697 14.84 83.03 -29.43
C LYS A 697 14.02 83.40 -30.74
N VAL A 698 12.95 84.21 -30.88
CA VAL A 698 11.81 84.84 -30.11
C VAL A 698 11.59 86.28 -30.67
N PRO A 699 10.39 86.95 -30.70
CA PRO A 699 8.99 86.57 -30.41
C PRO A 699 8.11 86.83 -31.69
N PRO A 700 6.91 87.49 -31.75
CA PRO A 700 6.02 88.06 -30.71
C PRO A 700 5.26 87.00 -29.90
#